data_AF-A0A1S9D4D7-F1
#
_entry.id   AF-A0A1S9D4D7-F1
#
_cell.length_a   1.000
_cell.length_b   1.000
_cell.length_c   1.000
_cell.angle_alpha   90.00
_cell.angle_beta   90.00
_cell.angle_gamma   90.00
#
_symmetry.space_group_name_H-M   'P 1'
#
loop_
_entity.id
_entity.type
_entity.pdbx_description
1 polymer ?
#
loop_
_entity_poly.entity_id
_entity_poly.type
_entity_poly.pdbx_seq_one_letter_code
_entity_poly.pdbx_strand_id
1 'polypeptide(L)'
;MLDIADFVSDRGGNPNKVKESQRKRFAPESVVDEILTLYEEARRGTFFKDFITSPKKVNRLKHAAARYEVMQIGSQLNGLQKEIGKKKKNKEDASSLLEEKAALEQRKKDAEDLALQKEKQRDSKLRTIGNYVHDSVPVSNNEVGVYRSPKYSFGKGADMHHKDDNVVVKTWVPENVTVEKRDCLSHHEVLTRLDGYDPERGVKIVGHRGYCLTGYGLFLNLALINYGLEFLWGKGYKPNQPPQFMLKDMMAKTAQLEQFDEELYKVTESEDKSTDKYLIATSEQPLSALHDGEWLQDKDLPIKYAGYSTCYRKEAGAHGKDAWGIFRVHQFEKIEQFVLTKPEQSWEAFEEMMATSEEFYKSLGLPYQIVTIVSGALNNAASKKYDLEAWFPFQGEYKELVSCSNCTDYQARALEIRYGTKKATDVKKSYVHALNATLCATERTLCCILENYQKEDGFIVPEPLRKYIPGAPEFLPYTKELPKDSTSQKAKGKQSSKAASGAEEATRKIQDLRVGPPVPESPKLHLKYNDFYHSISNTLNYPTTLLCYIPFLHHLVHSALFISSLDYFGTMSAIPQEINSHQASGLSPNASFQSAPSSHGNSVFTNRTIPLPNAKHLKPFATEDIKVLLLENVNQTGRDILTKQGYQVEFLKSSLPEDQLIEKIRDVHVIGIRSKTKLSARILKEARNLIVVGCFCIGTNQVDLQYAAEHGIAVFNSPFSNSRSVAELVIAEIIALARQLGDRSNEMHNGTWNKVSNKCWEIRGKTLGIIGYGHIGSQLSVLAEAMGMSVLYYDVVNLMALGTARQVPTLESLLSQSDFVTCHVPELPETKNMIGQRQFEQMRDGSYLINASRGSVVDIPALIHAMRSGKVAGAALDVYPNEPAGNGDYFNSDLNNWTADLRSLKNVILTPHIGGSTEEAQRAIGVEVGDALVRYVNEGTTLGAVNLPEVALRSLTMDEPEHARVIYIHQNIPGVLRKVNEILGDHNVDKQMTDSRGDVAYLMADISNVDNTTIKDLYERLESLSSRIMTRILY
;
A
#
# COMPACT_ATOMS: atom_id res chain seq x y z
N MET A 1 -2.61 5.76 31.49
CA MET A 1 -3.14 5.19 32.74
C MET A 1 -2.79 6.12 33.91
N LEU A 2 -3.48 6.02 35.04
CA LEU A 2 -3.19 6.80 36.26
C LEU A 2 -2.03 6.20 37.09
N ASP A 3 -1.57 6.89 38.15
CA ASP A 3 -0.63 6.31 39.12
C ASP A 3 -1.34 5.29 40.02
N ILE A 4 -0.72 4.14 40.30
CA ILE A 4 -1.20 3.26 41.37
C ILE A 4 -1.14 3.95 42.75
N ALA A 5 -0.22 4.90 42.93
CA ALA A 5 -0.14 5.73 44.13
C ALA A 5 -1.32 6.71 44.29
N ASP A 6 -2.15 6.93 43.26
CA ASP A 6 -3.34 7.81 43.35
C ASP A 6 -4.55 7.06 43.95
N PHE A 7 -4.55 5.73 43.89
CA PHE A 7 -5.57 4.87 44.51
C PHE A 7 -5.27 4.66 45.99
N VAL A 8 -3.99 4.67 46.37
CA VAL A 8 -3.51 4.16 47.66
C VAL A 8 -3.35 5.29 48.68
N SER A 9 -4.25 5.37 49.66
CA SER A 9 -4.22 6.37 50.74
C SER A 9 -2.90 6.37 51.53
N ASP A 10 -2.31 5.18 51.80
CA ASP A 10 -0.97 5.02 52.41
C ASP A 10 0.17 5.76 51.65
N ARG A 11 -0.07 6.21 50.42
CA ARG A 11 0.89 6.89 49.53
C ARG A 11 0.45 8.30 49.12
N GLY A 12 -0.52 8.88 49.83
CA GLY A 12 -1.09 10.20 49.51
C GLY A 12 -2.06 10.18 48.32
N GLY A 13 -2.57 9.00 47.94
CA GLY A 13 -3.65 8.87 46.97
C GLY A 13 -5.02 9.21 47.56
N ASN A 14 -6.02 9.36 46.69
CA ASN A 14 -7.41 9.51 47.07
C ASN A 14 -8.30 8.67 46.10
N PRO A 15 -8.64 7.42 46.45
CA PRO A 15 -9.41 6.55 45.57
C PRO A 15 -10.83 7.07 45.32
N ASN A 16 -11.39 7.90 46.23
CA ASN A 16 -12.70 8.52 46.02
C ASN A 16 -12.66 9.54 44.86
N LYS A 17 -11.54 10.23 44.63
CA LYS A 17 -11.36 11.10 43.45
C LYS A 17 -11.33 10.30 42.15
N VAL A 18 -10.73 9.10 42.16
CA VAL A 18 -10.75 8.19 41.01
C VAL A 18 -12.17 7.70 40.74
N LYS A 19 -12.91 7.30 41.78
CA LYS A 19 -14.33 6.90 41.68
C LYS A 19 -15.22 8.03 41.17
N GLU A 20 -15.01 9.26 41.63
CA GLU A 20 -15.73 10.43 41.11
C GLU A 20 -15.47 10.64 39.61
N SER A 21 -14.22 10.48 39.14
CA SER A 21 -13.89 10.56 37.72
C SER A 21 -14.54 9.43 36.90
N GLN A 22 -14.51 8.18 37.40
CA GLN A 22 -15.23 7.07 36.77
C GLN A 22 -16.73 7.34 36.68
N ARG A 23 -17.34 7.88 37.75
CA ARG A 23 -18.77 8.27 37.77
C ARG A 23 -19.08 9.38 36.77
N LYS A 24 -18.23 10.42 36.66
CA LYS A 24 -18.34 11.45 35.61
C LYS A 24 -18.29 10.82 34.21
N ARG A 25 -17.46 9.79 34.00
CA ARG A 25 -17.37 9.01 32.74
C ARG A 25 -18.47 7.94 32.56
N PHE A 26 -19.45 7.84 33.46
CA PHE A 26 -20.46 6.76 33.48
C PHE A 26 -19.86 5.34 33.51
N ALA A 27 -18.60 5.21 33.90
CA ALA A 27 -17.83 3.97 33.94
C ALA A 27 -17.88 3.29 35.32
N PRO A 28 -17.69 1.96 35.43
CA PRO A 28 -17.85 1.25 36.69
C PRO A 28 -16.86 1.70 37.79
N GLU A 29 -17.39 2.12 38.94
CA GLU A 29 -16.59 2.48 40.13
C GLU A 29 -15.95 1.25 40.81
N SER A 30 -16.54 0.07 40.66
CA SER A 30 -16.07 -1.18 41.32
C SER A 30 -14.65 -1.57 40.94
N VAL A 31 -14.22 -1.21 39.72
CA VAL A 31 -12.86 -1.50 39.22
C VAL A 31 -11.79 -0.83 40.08
N VAL A 32 -12.10 0.31 40.73
CA VAL A 32 -11.20 0.98 41.68
C VAL A 32 -10.96 0.12 42.92
N ASP A 33 -12.01 -0.55 43.43
CA ASP A 33 -11.90 -1.46 44.59
C ASP A 33 -11.23 -2.79 44.22
N GLU A 34 -11.44 -3.29 42.99
CA GLU A 34 -10.71 -4.44 42.45
C GLU A 34 -9.19 -4.17 42.35
N ILE A 35 -8.80 -2.99 41.83
CA ILE A 35 -7.39 -2.56 41.74
C ILE A 35 -6.76 -2.46 43.13
N LEU A 36 -7.48 -1.90 44.11
CA LEU A 36 -7.03 -1.83 45.50
C LEU A 36 -6.85 -3.23 46.11
N THR A 37 -7.81 -4.13 45.91
CA THR A 37 -7.75 -5.51 46.40
C THR A 37 -6.53 -6.24 45.83
N LEU A 38 -6.30 -6.15 44.51
CA LEU A 38 -5.14 -6.77 43.85
C LEU A 38 -3.81 -6.14 44.28
N TYR A 39 -3.78 -4.84 44.58
CA TYR A 39 -2.61 -4.16 45.15
C TYR A 39 -2.31 -4.62 46.58
N GLU A 40 -3.33 -4.83 47.42
CA GLU A 40 -3.15 -5.34 48.78
C GLU A 40 -2.72 -6.82 48.80
N GLU A 41 -3.34 -7.67 47.98
CA GLU A 41 -2.95 -9.09 47.81
C GLU A 41 -1.48 -9.23 47.34
N ALA A 42 -1.01 -8.34 46.46
CA ALA A 42 0.39 -8.31 46.04
C ALA A 42 1.35 -7.79 47.12
N ARG A 43 0.87 -7.08 48.16
CA ARG A 43 1.69 -6.28 49.08
C ARG A 43 1.73 -6.78 50.54
N ARG A 44 0.60 -7.16 51.14
CA ARG A 44 0.45 -7.27 52.60
C ARG A 44 0.41 -8.71 53.10
N GLY A 45 1.20 -8.99 54.14
CA GLY A 45 0.95 -10.07 55.09
C GLY A 45 -0.41 -9.90 55.76
N THR A 46 -1.15 -10.99 55.95
CA THR A 46 -2.45 -10.97 56.63
C THR A 46 -2.34 -10.46 58.05
N PHE A 47 -2.85 -9.24 58.29
CA PHE A 47 -3.24 -8.77 59.61
C PHE A 47 -4.42 -7.80 59.50
N PHE A 48 -5.58 -8.33 59.12
CA PHE A 48 -6.85 -7.63 59.29
C PHE A 48 -7.63 -8.28 60.44
N LYS A 49 -7.50 -7.68 61.62
CA LYS A 49 -8.41 -7.94 62.74
C LYS A 49 -9.53 -6.88 62.69
N ASP A 50 -10.66 -7.24 63.27
CA ASP A 50 -11.70 -6.30 63.70
C ASP A 50 -12.46 -5.53 62.59
N PHE A 51 -13.23 -6.27 61.77
CA PHE A 51 -14.68 -6.01 61.66
C PHE A 51 -15.48 -7.22 61.12
N ILE A 52 -16.82 -7.13 61.18
CA ILE A 52 -17.85 -8.10 60.72
C ILE A 52 -18.02 -9.36 61.61
N THR A 53 -19.09 -9.35 62.39
CA THR A 53 -19.59 -10.47 63.22
C THR A 53 -20.53 -11.40 62.44
N SER A 54 -20.04 -12.53 61.90
CA SER A 54 -20.89 -13.63 61.41
C SER A 54 -20.15 -14.98 61.25
N PRO A 55 -20.45 -16.01 62.08
CA PRO A 55 -19.61 -17.22 62.20
C PRO A 55 -19.92 -18.33 61.18
N LYS A 56 -20.01 -18.04 59.87
CA LYS A 56 -20.37 -19.05 58.83
C LYS A 56 -19.55 -19.06 57.52
N LYS A 57 -18.39 -18.40 57.44
CA LYS A 57 -17.51 -18.42 56.23
C LYS A 57 -16.00 -18.63 56.49
N VAL A 58 -15.63 -19.48 57.44
CA VAL A 58 -14.21 -19.68 57.83
C VAL A 58 -13.35 -20.37 56.75
N ASN A 59 -13.94 -21.23 55.90
CA ASN A 59 -13.18 -22.09 54.96
C ASN A 59 -12.93 -21.49 53.55
N ARG A 60 -12.67 -20.17 53.41
CA ARG A 60 -12.32 -19.60 52.07
C ARG A 60 -11.36 -18.39 52.08
N LEU A 61 -10.51 -18.25 53.10
CA LEU A 61 -9.46 -17.22 53.15
C LEU A 61 -8.09 -17.82 53.49
N LYS A 62 -7.38 -18.24 52.43
CA LYS A 62 -5.94 -18.54 52.42
C LYS A 62 -5.31 -17.89 51.18
N HIS A 63 -5.37 -16.57 51.09
CA HIS A 63 -4.68 -15.82 50.03
C HIS A 63 -3.30 -15.41 50.54
N ALA A 64 -2.25 -15.80 49.79
CA ALA A 64 -0.86 -15.71 50.23
C ALA A 64 -0.26 -14.32 49.97
N ALA A 65 0.68 -13.93 50.82
CA ALA A 65 1.16 -12.56 50.96
C ALA A 65 2.43 -12.29 50.15
N ALA A 66 2.33 -12.49 48.84
CA ALA A 66 3.43 -12.72 47.90
C ALA A 66 4.73 -11.91 48.19
N ARG A 67 4.75 -10.59 48.01
CA ARG A 67 5.99 -9.79 48.20
C ARG A 67 6.52 -9.77 49.64
N TYR A 68 5.66 -9.85 50.65
CA TYR A 68 6.09 -9.83 52.05
C TYR A 68 6.69 -11.19 52.46
N GLU A 69 6.11 -12.27 51.97
CA GLU A 69 6.62 -13.64 52.12
C GLU A 69 8.00 -13.80 51.45
N VAL A 70 8.19 -13.26 50.23
CA VAL A 70 9.49 -13.20 49.55
C VAL A 70 10.55 -12.48 50.39
N MET A 71 10.20 -11.37 51.04
CA MET A 71 11.12 -10.62 51.91
C MET A 71 11.47 -11.41 53.19
N GLN A 72 10.50 -12.08 53.80
CA GLN A 72 10.75 -12.93 54.98
C GLN A 72 11.63 -14.14 54.63
N ILE A 73 11.31 -14.86 53.54
CA ILE A 73 12.09 -16.03 53.10
C ILE A 73 13.50 -15.60 52.65
N GLY A 74 13.65 -14.44 52.01
CA GLY A 74 14.96 -13.87 51.72
C GLY A 74 15.80 -13.61 52.98
N SER A 75 15.19 -13.18 54.08
CA SER A 75 15.86 -13.05 55.38
C SER A 75 16.25 -14.41 55.97
N GLN A 76 15.35 -15.40 55.90
CA GLN A 76 15.61 -16.77 56.38
C GLN A 76 16.75 -17.45 55.61
N LEU A 77 16.75 -17.37 54.27
CA LEU A 77 17.83 -17.86 53.42
C LEU A 77 19.19 -17.22 53.76
N ASN A 78 19.21 -15.90 53.98
CA ASN A 78 20.41 -15.18 54.43
C ASN A 78 20.90 -15.58 55.83
N GLY A 79 20.03 -16.14 56.68
CA GLY A 79 20.39 -16.78 57.95
C GLY A 79 20.98 -18.18 57.72
N LEU A 80 20.18 -19.06 57.10
CA LEU A 80 20.51 -20.47 56.84
C LEU A 80 21.83 -20.63 56.05
N GLN A 81 22.09 -19.77 55.07
CA GLN A 81 23.31 -19.77 54.28
C GLN A 81 24.57 -19.46 55.11
N LYS A 82 24.45 -18.66 56.20
CA LYS A 82 25.55 -18.44 57.16
C LYS A 82 25.81 -19.67 58.02
N GLU A 83 24.77 -20.43 58.36
CA GLU A 83 24.90 -21.66 59.15
C GLU A 83 25.48 -22.81 58.33
N ILE A 84 25.05 -22.99 57.08
CA ILE A 84 25.69 -23.90 56.12
C ILE A 84 27.17 -23.53 55.94
N GLY A 85 27.50 -22.23 55.88
CA GLY A 85 28.87 -21.73 55.83
C GLY A 85 29.70 -22.11 57.07
N LYS A 86 29.13 -21.97 58.28
CA LYS A 86 29.77 -22.42 59.54
C LYS A 86 30.01 -23.93 59.54
N LYS A 87 28.99 -24.74 59.26
CA LYS A 87 29.10 -26.20 59.26
C LYS A 87 30.14 -26.71 58.28
N LYS A 88 30.14 -26.21 57.04
CA LYS A 88 31.15 -26.56 56.03
C LYS A 88 32.57 -26.16 56.46
N LYS A 89 32.74 -25.02 57.14
CA LYS A 89 34.03 -24.61 57.72
C LYS A 89 34.50 -25.55 58.85
N ASN A 90 33.57 -26.08 59.65
CA ASN A 90 33.84 -27.01 60.74
C ASN A 90 33.99 -28.49 60.28
N LYS A 91 33.73 -28.79 58.99
CA LYS A 91 33.62 -30.16 58.43
C LYS A 91 32.45 -30.98 59.02
N GLU A 92 31.41 -30.31 59.48
CA GLU A 92 30.16 -30.93 59.95
C GLU A 92 29.21 -31.23 58.78
N ASP A 93 28.35 -32.25 58.93
CA ASP A 93 27.29 -32.52 57.95
C ASP A 93 26.22 -31.41 57.97
N ALA A 94 25.91 -30.93 56.76
CA ALA A 94 24.96 -29.87 56.47
C ALA A 94 23.83 -30.32 55.52
N SER A 95 23.67 -31.62 55.27
CA SER A 95 22.72 -32.17 54.30
C SER A 95 21.28 -31.70 54.55
N SER A 96 20.80 -31.77 55.80
CA SER A 96 19.46 -31.29 56.18
C SER A 96 19.26 -29.77 55.98
N LEU A 97 20.30 -28.96 56.20
CA LEU A 97 20.24 -27.51 55.95
C LEU A 97 20.25 -27.20 54.44
N LEU A 98 20.80 -28.08 53.60
CA LEU A 98 20.73 -27.95 52.14
C LEU A 98 19.34 -28.31 51.60
N GLU A 99 18.67 -29.30 52.20
CA GLU A 99 17.27 -29.62 51.91
C GLU A 99 16.32 -28.48 52.34
N GLU A 100 16.49 -27.96 53.57
CA GLU A 100 15.74 -26.79 54.05
C GLU A 100 15.96 -25.56 53.15
N LYS A 101 17.21 -25.33 52.71
CA LYS A 101 17.54 -24.26 51.75
C LYS A 101 16.79 -24.44 50.43
N ALA A 102 16.78 -25.65 49.86
CA ALA A 102 16.08 -25.93 48.61
C ALA A 102 14.55 -25.72 48.74
N ALA A 103 13.96 -26.13 49.86
CA ALA A 103 12.55 -25.91 50.15
C ALA A 103 12.20 -24.40 50.27
N LEU A 104 13.06 -23.61 50.92
CA LEU A 104 12.90 -22.15 51.01
C LEU A 104 13.13 -21.45 49.67
N GLU A 105 14.09 -21.90 48.85
CA GLU A 105 14.32 -21.35 47.50
C GLU A 105 13.12 -21.61 46.57
N GLN A 106 12.53 -22.81 46.60
CA GLN A 106 11.31 -23.10 45.85
C GLN A 106 10.14 -22.23 46.33
N ARG A 107 9.87 -22.18 47.65
CA ARG A 107 8.78 -21.38 48.21
C ARG A 107 8.94 -19.88 47.93
N LYS A 108 10.18 -19.37 47.91
CA LYS A 108 10.48 -17.99 47.48
C LYS A 108 10.05 -17.76 46.04
N LYS A 109 10.42 -18.67 45.13
CA LYS A 109 10.05 -18.58 43.71
C LYS A 109 8.53 -18.61 43.52
N ASP A 110 7.82 -19.53 44.17
CA ASP A 110 6.36 -19.64 44.09
C ASP A 110 5.67 -18.32 44.51
N ALA A 111 6.22 -17.65 45.53
CA ALA A 111 5.73 -16.34 45.99
C ALA A 111 6.15 -15.17 45.07
N GLU A 112 7.30 -15.24 44.38
CA GLU A 112 7.70 -14.25 43.35
C GLU A 112 6.80 -14.36 42.10
N ASP A 113 6.52 -15.57 41.63
CA ASP A 113 5.63 -15.82 40.49
C ASP A 113 4.18 -15.39 40.80
N LEU A 114 3.68 -15.64 42.02
CA LEU A 114 2.37 -15.19 42.47
C LEU A 114 2.26 -13.66 42.56
N ALA A 115 3.30 -12.97 43.05
CA ALA A 115 3.34 -11.51 43.05
C ALA A 115 3.21 -10.97 41.62
N LEU A 116 4.04 -11.47 40.71
CA LEU A 116 4.04 -11.05 39.31
C LEU A 116 2.70 -11.32 38.62
N GLN A 117 2.00 -12.41 38.95
CA GLN A 117 0.66 -12.70 38.44
C GLN A 117 -0.37 -11.66 38.92
N LYS A 118 -0.38 -11.33 40.21
CA LYS A 118 -1.30 -10.33 40.79
C LYS A 118 -1.05 -8.93 40.26
N GLU A 119 0.21 -8.58 40.03
CA GLU A 119 0.58 -7.29 39.45
C GLU A 119 0.16 -7.17 37.99
N LYS A 120 0.31 -8.22 37.17
CA LYS A 120 -0.23 -8.25 35.80
C LYS A 120 -1.75 -8.11 35.77
N GLN A 121 -2.47 -8.71 36.73
CA GLN A 121 -3.93 -8.54 36.87
C GLN A 121 -4.29 -7.10 37.25
N ARG A 122 -3.60 -6.51 38.24
CA ARG A 122 -3.77 -5.12 38.67
C ARG A 122 -3.54 -4.14 37.51
N ASP A 123 -2.45 -4.29 36.78
CA ASP A 123 -2.04 -3.34 35.75
C ASP A 123 -2.89 -3.44 34.47
N SER A 124 -3.44 -4.62 34.19
CA SER A 124 -4.49 -4.79 33.17
C SER A 124 -5.76 -4.00 33.53
N LYS A 125 -6.21 -4.09 34.79
CA LYS A 125 -7.35 -3.30 35.31
C LYS A 125 -7.05 -1.80 35.37
N LEU A 126 -5.83 -1.41 35.73
CA LEU A 126 -5.40 0.00 35.78
C LEU A 126 -5.45 0.70 34.40
N ARG A 127 -5.29 -0.06 33.30
CA ARG A 127 -5.45 0.44 31.92
C ARG A 127 -6.92 0.67 31.51
N THR A 128 -7.91 0.15 32.25
CA THR A 128 -9.34 0.40 31.98
C THR A 128 -9.91 1.55 32.82
N ILE A 129 -9.08 2.28 33.56
CA ILE A 129 -9.48 3.49 34.29
C ILE A 129 -9.11 4.71 33.43
N GLY A 130 -10.12 5.53 33.12
CA GLY A 130 -9.93 6.76 32.35
C GLY A 130 -9.23 7.85 33.15
N ASN A 131 -8.65 8.82 32.44
CA ASN A 131 -7.98 9.97 33.04
C ASN A 131 -8.96 10.81 33.90
N TYR A 132 -8.41 11.66 34.78
CA TYR A 132 -9.21 12.62 35.55
C TYR A 132 -9.98 13.56 34.61
N VAL A 133 -11.30 13.54 34.68
CA VAL A 133 -12.16 14.50 33.96
C VAL A 133 -11.95 15.90 34.56
N HIS A 134 -11.63 16.89 33.73
CA HIS A 134 -11.46 18.28 34.13
C HIS A 134 -12.81 18.87 34.59
N ASP A 135 -12.80 19.70 35.65
CA ASP A 135 -14.05 20.17 36.28
C ASP A 135 -14.88 21.14 35.42
N SER A 136 -14.34 21.59 34.27
CA SER A 136 -15.09 22.34 33.25
C SER A 136 -15.80 21.48 32.19
N VAL A 137 -15.75 20.15 32.29
CA VAL A 137 -16.38 19.24 31.33
C VAL A 137 -17.85 19.03 31.70
N PRO A 138 -18.82 19.17 30.77
CA PRO A 138 -20.22 18.92 31.04
C PRO A 138 -20.47 17.43 31.33
N VAL A 139 -21.17 17.13 32.43
CA VAL A 139 -21.39 15.75 32.89
C VAL A 139 -22.68 15.18 32.32
N SER A 140 -22.58 14.54 31.16
CA SER A 140 -23.66 13.77 30.53
C SER A 140 -23.11 12.57 29.72
N ASN A 141 -24.02 11.74 29.24
CA ASN A 141 -23.78 10.53 28.44
C ASN A 141 -24.61 10.53 27.13
N ASN A 142 -24.94 11.72 26.62
CA ASN A 142 -25.73 11.93 25.41
C ASN A 142 -25.03 12.92 24.48
N GLU A 143 -24.70 12.48 23.27
CA GLU A 143 -24.08 13.29 22.20
C GLU A 143 -25.02 13.55 21.00
N VAL A 144 -26.25 12.99 21.01
CA VAL A 144 -27.02 12.86 19.77
C VAL A 144 -27.89 14.10 19.50
N GLY A 145 -27.32 15.06 18.79
CA GLY A 145 -28.01 16.28 18.35
C GLY A 145 -28.93 16.10 17.13
N VAL A 146 -29.97 16.96 17.05
CA VAL A 146 -30.63 17.37 15.80
C VAL A 146 -30.90 18.87 15.92
N TYR A 147 -30.16 19.70 15.19
CA TYR A 147 -30.27 21.16 15.28
C TYR A 147 -31.49 21.69 14.52
N ARG A 148 -32.38 22.43 15.20
CA ARG A 148 -33.35 23.33 14.54
C ARG A 148 -32.85 24.77 14.67
N SER A 149 -32.60 25.42 13.53
CA SER A 149 -32.28 26.85 13.47
C SER A 149 -33.39 27.69 14.13
N PRO A 150 -33.05 28.70 14.96
CA PRO A 150 -34.04 29.48 15.70
C PRO A 150 -34.84 30.40 14.77
N LYS A 151 -36.15 30.14 14.67
CA LYS A 151 -37.13 31.11 14.17
C LYS A 151 -38.18 31.42 15.24
N TYR A 152 -38.72 32.63 15.16
CA TYR A 152 -39.59 33.23 16.16
C TYR A 152 -40.83 32.39 16.47
N SER A 153 -41.31 32.54 17.71
CA SER A 153 -42.51 31.89 18.22
C SER A 153 -43.79 32.37 17.52
N PHE A 154 -44.67 31.43 17.13
CA PHE A 154 -46.03 31.28 17.65
C PHE A 154 -46.78 30.15 16.91
N GLY A 155 -47.30 29.16 17.65
CA GLY A 155 -48.12 28.08 17.08
C GLY A 155 -48.01 26.78 17.89
N LYS A 156 -49.14 26.18 18.26
CA LYS A 156 -49.17 24.89 18.97
C LYS A 156 -49.20 23.72 17.98
N GLY A 157 -48.23 22.83 18.10
CA GLY A 157 -48.19 21.52 17.46
C GLY A 157 -47.06 20.72 18.11
N ALA A 158 -47.33 19.51 18.61
CA ALA A 158 -46.34 18.73 19.34
C ALA A 158 -45.47 17.91 18.37
N ASP A 159 -44.15 18.04 18.51
CA ASP A 159 -43.15 17.15 17.93
C ASP A 159 -42.11 16.81 19.02
N MET A 160 -41.48 15.65 18.90
CA MET A 160 -40.66 15.05 19.96
C MET A 160 -39.26 15.68 20.04
N HIS A 161 -38.99 16.43 21.11
CA HIS A 161 -37.71 17.09 21.35
C HIS A 161 -36.72 16.17 22.10
N HIS A 162 -35.63 15.79 21.43
CA HIS A 162 -34.38 15.46 22.12
C HIS A 162 -33.52 16.73 22.25
N LYS A 163 -32.76 16.83 23.34
CA LYS A 163 -31.92 17.97 23.66
C LYS A 163 -30.46 17.50 23.75
N ASP A 164 -29.57 18.27 23.15
CA ASP A 164 -28.13 18.05 23.20
C ASP A 164 -27.55 18.58 24.53
N ASP A 165 -26.55 17.88 25.06
CA ASP A 165 -25.81 18.24 26.29
C ASP A 165 -24.35 18.65 26.00
N ASN A 166 -23.87 18.50 24.76
CA ASN A 166 -22.60 19.09 24.33
C ASN A 166 -22.71 20.62 24.36
N VAL A 167 -21.71 21.30 24.95
CA VAL A 167 -21.79 22.74 25.21
C VAL A 167 -21.06 23.53 24.13
N VAL A 168 -21.81 24.26 23.30
CA VAL A 168 -21.23 25.23 22.34
C VAL A 168 -20.49 26.32 23.12
N VAL A 169 -19.18 26.37 22.94
CA VAL A 169 -18.26 27.35 23.55
C VAL A 169 -18.19 28.62 22.71
N LYS A 170 -18.23 28.46 21.38
CA LYS A 170 -17.93 29.51 20.40
C LYS A 170 -18.54 29.16 19.05
N THR A 171 -18.88 30.18 18.27
CA THR A 171 -19.32 30.04 16.87
C THR A 171 -18.62 31.11 16.04
N TRP A 172 -18.24 30.78 14.81
CA TRP A 172 -17.68 31.73 13.86
C TRP A 172 -18.27 31.51 12.46
N VAL A 173 -18.52 32.62 11.77
CA VAL A 173 -19.11 32.67 10.43
C VAL A 173 -18.43 33.81 9.65
N PRO A 174 -18.01 33.60 8.39
CA PRO A 174 -17.54 34.68 7.54
C PRO A 174 -18.65 35.71 7.26
N GLU A 175 -18.29 36.99 7.16
CA GLU A 175 -19.25 38.12 7.07
C GLU A 175 -20.28 38.01 5.93
N ASN A 176 -19.93 37.31 4.84
CA ASN A 176 -20.75 37.14 3.64
C ASN A 176 -21.39 35.74 3.52
N VAL A 177 -21.47 34.94 4.59
CA VAL A 177 -21.95 33.56 4.55
C VAL A 177 -23.12 33.32 5.51
N THR A 178 -24.29 32.98 4.97
CA THR A 178 -25.44 32.54 5.79
C THR A 178 -25.31 31.07 6.18
N VAL A 179 -25.38 30.77 7.48
CA VAL A 179 -25.50 29.41 8.05
C VAL A 179 -26.94 28.93 7.91
N GLU A 180 -27.25 28.38 6.73
CA GLU A 180 -28.54 27.74 6.44
C GLU A 180 -28.36 26.53 5.52
N LYS A 181 -29.40 25.68 5.47
CA LYS A 181 -29.45 24.52 4.57
C LYS A 181 -29.86 24.99 3.18
N ARG A 182 -29.05 24.70 2.17
CA ARG A 182 -29.21 25.15 0.78
C ARG A 182 -29.68 24.01 -0.12
N ASP A 183 -30.39 24.34 -1.18
CA ASP A 183 -30.78 23.38 -2.24
C ASP A 183 -29.64 23.20 -3.26
N CYS A 184 -28.51 22.70 -2.79
CA CYS A 184 -27.28 22.52 -3.55
C CYS A 184 -26.92 21.02 -3.70
N LEU A 185 -25.73 20.70 -4.23
CA LEU A 185 -25.24 19.33 -4.32
C LEU A 185 -24.56 18.89 -3.01
N SER A 186 -24.64 17.60 -2.71
CA SER A 186 -23.83 16.98 -1.64
C SER A 186 -22.35 16.90 -2.03
N HIS A 187 -21.45 16.84 -1.03
CA HIS A 187 -20.01 16.70 -1.27
C HIS A 187 -19.63 15.60 -2.27
N HIS A 188 -20.30 14.44 -2.23
CA HIS A 188 -20.03 13.33 -3.16
C HIS A 188 -20.56 13.59 -4.57
N GLU A 189 -21.66 14.32 -4.73
CA GLU A 189 -22.17 14.75 -6.03
C GLU A 189 -21.26 15.81 -6.67
N VAL A 190 -20.78 16.80 -5.91
CA VAL A 190 -19.79 17.78 -6.39
C VAL A 190 -18.51 17.07 -6.86
N LEU A 191 -17.97 16.14 -6.05
CA LEU A 191 -16.75 15.40 -6.39
C LEU A 191 -16.95 14.45 -7.58
N THR A 192 -18.16 13.90 -7.76
CA THR A 192 -18.53 13.13 -8.98
C THR A 192 -18.52 14.03 -10.22
N ARG A 193 -19.16 15.22 -10.13
CA ARG A 193 -19.26 16.15 -11.27
C ARG A 193 -17.93 16.77 -11.68
N LEU A 194 -16.96 16.86 -10.78
CA LEU A 194 -15.58 17.32 -11.06
C LEU A 194 -14.66 16.23 -11.63
N ASP A 195 -15.13 14.97 -11.74
CA ASP A 195 -14.29 13.78 -11.95
C ASP A 195 -13.13 13.65 -10.93
N GLY A 196 -13.41 14.06 -9.69
CA GLY A 196 -12.43 14.16 -8.62
C GLY A 196 -12.20 12.88 -7.82
N TYR A 197 -13.07 11.87 -7.99
CA TYR A 197 -12.87 10.55 -7.39
C TYR A 197 -13.59 9.42 -8.14
N ASP A 198 -13.14 8.20 -7.90
CA ASP A 198 -13.72 6.95 -8.40
C ASP A 198 -14.06 6.02 -7.21
N PRO A 199 -15.32 6.01 -6.73
CA PRO A 199 -15.77 5.10 -5.69
C PRO A 199 -16.05 3.69 -6.21
N GLU A 200 -16.40 3.52 -7.49
CA GLU A 200 -16.77 2.19 -8.02
C GLU A 200 -15.56 1.28 -8.16
N ARG A 201 -14.46 1.79 -8.73
CA ARG A 201 -13.19 1.07 -8.82
C ARG A 201 -12.51 0.99 -7.45
N GLY A 202 -12.64 2.02 -6.61
CA GLY A 202 -12.20 1.96 -5.21
C GLY A 202 -12.84 0.80 -4.44
N VAL A 203 -14.17 0.70 -4.47
CA VAL A 203 -14.90 -0.41 -3.82
C VAL A 203 -14.55 -1.77 -4.43
N LYS A 204 -14.30 -1.84 -5.74
CA LYS A 204 -13.84 -3.08 -6.39
C LYS A 204 -12.46 -3.55 -5.92
N ILE A 205 -11.58 -2.64 -5.48
CA ILE A 205 -10.20 -2.97 -5.08
C ILE A 205 -10.10 -3.31 -3.58
N VAL A 206 -10.71 -2.51 -2.69
CA VAL A 206 -10.57 -2.68 -1.23
C VAL A 206 -11.87 -3.00 -0.47
N GLY A 207 -13.00 -3.09 -1.17
CA GLY A 207 -14.31 -3.32 -0.56
C GLY A 207 -15.03 -2.04 -0.13
N HIS A 208 -16.03 -2.18 0.74
CA HIS A 208 -16.88 -1.08 1.23
C HIS A 208 -16.07 0.15 1.69
N ARG A 209 -16.58 1.37 1.44
CA ARG A 209 -15.87 2.66 1.64
C ARG A 209 -14.55 2.85 0.87
N GLY A 210 -14.18 1.94 -0.05
CA GLY A 210 -13.04 2.15 -0.95
C GLY A 210 -13.27 3.30 -1.95
N TYR A 211 -12.22 4.08 -2.21
CA TYR A 211 -12.22 5.18 -3.19
C TYR A 211 -10.84 5.31 -3.84
N CYS A 212 -10.78 6.01 -4.97
CA CYS A 212 -9.53 6.54 -5.54
C CYS A 212 -9.74 8.02 -5.83
N LEU A 213 -8.83 8.91 -5.41
CA LEU A 213 -8.88 10.32 -5.83
C LEU A 213 -8.31 10.45 -7.25
N THR A 214 -8.94 11.29 -8.06
CA THR A 214 -8.61 11.51 -9.48
C THR A 214 -8.56 13.00 -9.80
N GLY A 215 -7.80 13.37 -10.84
CA GLY A 215 -7.72 14.75 -11.34
C GLY A 215 -7.55 15.80 -10.23
N TYR A 216 -8.44 16.79 -10.21
CA TYR A 216 -8.42 17.85 -9.20
C TYR A 216 -8.76 17.39 -7.77
N GLY A 217 -9.45 16.27 -7.57
CA GLY A 217 -9.70 15.75 -6.22
C GLY A 217 -8.40 15.33 -5.52
N LEU A 218 -7.46 14.75 -6.27
CA LEU A 218 -6.11 14.46 -5.78
C LEU A 218 -5.32 15.74 -5.51
N PHE A 219 -5.34 16.72 -6.43
CA PHE A 219 -4.63 17.99 -6.22
C PHE A 219 -5.20 18.81 -5.05
N LEU A 220 -6.52 18.78 -4.81
CA LEU A 220 -7.14 19.42 -3.65
C LEU A 220 -6.73 18.76 -2.32
N ASN A 221 -6.58 17.43 -2.29
CA ASN A 221 -6.07 16.71 -1.12
C ASN A 221 -4.60 17.10 -0.84
N LEU A 222 -3.74 17.06 -1.87
CA LEU A 222 -2.35 17.50 -1.78
C LEU A 222 -2.20 18.98 -1.40
N ALA A 223 -3.10 19.85 -1.86
CA ALA A 223 -3.14 21.26 -1.48
C ALA A 223 -3.45 21.46 0.00
N LEU A 224 -4.42 20.72 0.55
CA LEU A 224 -4.73 20.74 1.99
C LEU A 224 -3.56 20.20 2.83
N ILE A 225 -2.87 19.16 2.37
CA ILE A 225 -1.68 18.60 3.04
C ILE A 225 -0.56 19.64 3.12
N ASN A 226 -0.18 20.22 1.97
CA ASN A 226 0.91 21.18 1.90
C ASN A 226 0.58 22.48 2.65
N TYR A 227 -0.66 22.98 2.51
CA TYR A 227 -1.10 24.16 3.25
C TYR A 227 -1.10 23.94 4.76
N GLY A 228 -1.58 22.78 5.23
CA GLY A 228 -1.57 22.45 6.67
C GLY A 228 -0.16 22.35 7.25
N LEU A 229 0.80 21.81 6.49
CA LEU A 229 2.20 21.74 6.91
C LEU A 229 2.91 23.09 6.90
N GLU A 230 2.69 23.93 5.87
CA GLU A 230 3.21 25.32 5.84
C GLU A 230 2.65 26.16 6.99
N PHE A 231 1.35 26.04 7.25
CA PHE A 231 0.65 26.79 8.29
C PHE A 231 1.19 26.47 9.69
N LEU A 232 1.46 25.20 10.00
CA LEU A 232 2.05 24.80 11.28
C LEU A 232 3.56 25.11 11.35
N TRP A 233 4.30 25.02 10.24
CA TRP A 233 5.70 25.48 10.17
C TRP A 233 5.81 26.97 10.53
N GLY A 234 4.90 27.81 9.99
CA GLY A 234 4.80 29.23 10.33
C GLY A 234 4.49 29.53 11.81
N LYS A 235 4.01 28.53 12.56
CA LYS A 235 3.75 28.59 14.02
C LYS A 235 4.81 27.86 14.85
N GLY A 236 5.94 27.50 14.26
CA GLY A 236 7.08 26.88 14.96
C GLY A 236 6.90 25.39 15.29
N TYR A 237 5.92 24.71 14.70
CA TYR A 237 5.83 23.25 14.79
C TYR A 237 6.85 22.59 13.87
N LYS A 238 7.50 21.52 14.35
CA LYS A 238 8.41 20.69 13.55
C LYS A 238 7.64 19.66 12.73
N PRO A 239 7.70 19.67 11.38
CA PRO A 239 7.08 18.66 10.53
C PRO A 239 7.65 17.28 10.84
N ASN A 240 6.77 16.28 10.88
CA ASN A 240 7.13 14.91 11.19
C ASN A 240 6.18 13.96 10.43
N GLN A 241 6.74 13.03 9.66
CA GLN A 241 6.00 11.92 9.05
C GLN A 241 6.36 10.64 9.82
N PRO A 242 5.56 10.25 10.83
CA PRO A 242 5.86 9.05 11.61
C PRO A 242 5.58 7.75 10.83
N PRO A 243 6.11 6.61 11.28
CA PRO A 243 5.76 5.30 10.72
C PRO A 243 4.25 5.03 10.78
N GLN A 244 3.67 4.60 9.67
CA GLN A 244 2.23 4.33 9.56
C GLN A 244 1.77 3.02 10.24
N PHE A 245 2.70 2.28 10.84
CA PHE A 245 2.42 1.12 11.69
C PHE A 245 3.32 1.09 12.92
N MET A 246 2.81 0.53 14.02
CA MET A 246 3.53 0.39 15.29
C MET A 246 3.55 -1.07 15.76
N LEU A 247 4.58 -1.46 16.51
CA LEU A 247 4.60 -2.71 17.26
C LEU A 247 3.43 -2.75 18.26
N LYS A 248 2.79 -3.92 18.40
CA LYS A 248 1.67 -4.15 19.31
C LYS A 248 1.88 -3.60 20.73
N ASP A 249 3.03 -3.87 21.33
CA ASP A 249 3.33 -3.45 22.70
C ASP A 249 3.52 -1.93 22.85
N MET A 250 3.89 -1.24 21.76
CA MET A 250 3.96 0.23 21.72
C MET A 250 2.57 0.84 21.49
N MET A 251 1.80 0.29 20.54
CA MET A 251 0.39 0.67 20.34
C MET A 251 -0.43 0.49 21.63
N ALA A 252 -0.16 -0.54 22.41
CA ALA A 252 -0.83 -0.81 23.68
C ALA A 252 -0.46 0.16 24.82
N LYS A 253 0.50 1.07 24.63
CA LYS A 253 0.78 2.20 25.54
C LYS A 253 0.00 3.47 25.16
N THR A 254 -0.40 3.62 23.89
CA THR A 254 -0.95 4.86 23.33
C THR A 254 -2.44 4.77 23.05
N ALA A 255 -2.91 3.65 22.52
CA ALA A 255 -4.33 3.34 22.26
C ALA A 255 -5.00 2.61 23.44
N GLN A 256 -6.32 2.77 23.58
CA GLN A 256 -7.15 2.02 24.54
C GLN A 256 -7.60 0.66 23.97
N LEU A 257 -7.99 -0.27 24.84
CA LEU A 257 -8.27 -1.66 24.45
C LEU A 257 -9.34 -1.80 23.37
N GLU A 258 -10.45 -1.04 23.44
CA GLU A 258 -11.53 -1.12 22.43
C GLU A 258 -11.04 -0.78 21.01
N GLN A 259 -10.04 0.09 20.87
CA GLN A 259 -9.52 0.50 19.56
C GLN A 259 -8.82 -0.65 18.83
N PHE A 260 -8.27 -1.65 19.54
CA PHE A 260 -7.66 -2.83 18.90
C PHE A 260 -8.69 -3.65 18.12
N ASP A 261 -9.91 -3.76 18.65
CA ASP A 261 -10.99 -4.53 18.03
C ASP A 261 -11.79 -3.66 17.04
N GLU A 262 -12.15 -2.42 17.40
CA GLU A 262 -13.08 -1.60 16.63
C GLU A 262 -12.46 -0.63 15.60
N GLU A 263 -11.22 -0.18 15.79
CA GLU A 263 -10.58 0.84 14.93
C GLU A 263 -9.34 0.33 14.17
N LEU A 264 -8.39 -0.32 14.85
CA LEU A 264 -7.04 -0.57 14.36
C LEU A 264 -6.95 -1.82 13.47
N TYR A 265 -6.42 -1.65 12.25
CA TYR A 265 -6.05 -2.79 11.38
C TYR A 265 -4.75 -3.45 11.89
N LYS A 266 -4.74 -4.78 11.96
CA LYS A 266 -3.57 -5.58 12.37
C LYS A 266 -2.75 -6.00 11.15
N VAL A 267 -1.44 -5.83 11.23
CA VAL A 267 -0.44 -6.28 10.24
C VAL A 267 0.34 -7.41 10.88
N THR A 268 0.36 -8.57 10.21
CA THR A 268 0.96 -9.80 10.73
C THR A 268 1.99 -10.29 9.74
N GLU A 269 3.24 -10.40 10.21
CA GLU A 269 4.42 -10.74 9.41
C GLU A 269 4.77 -12.23 9.49
N SER A 270 4.40 -12.89 10.59
CA SER A 270 4.57 -14.32 10.81
C SER A 270 3.47 -14.87 11.72
N GLU A 271 3.42 -16.19 11.94
CA GLU A 271 2.51 -16.78 12.95
C GLU A 271 2.84 -16.33 14.39
N ASP A 272 4.05 -15.80 14.65
CA ASP A 272 4.40 -15.26 15.97
C ASP A 272 3.75 -13.91 16.22
N LYS A 273 2.73 -13.94 17.09
CA LYS A 273 1.96 -12.79 17.59
C LYS A 273 2.78 -11.82 18.47
N SER A 274 4.07 -12.09 18.72
CA SER A 274 5.03 -11.09 19.22
C SER A 274 5.43 -10.07 18.13
N THR A 275 5.45 -10.50 16.87
CA THR A 275 5.81 -9.68 15.70
C THR A 275 4.64 -8.83 15.16
N ASP A 276 3.44 -8.99 15.72
CA ASP A 276 2.23 -8.28 15.34
C ASP A 276 2.41 -6.76 15.42
N LYS A 277 2.01 -6.09 14.33
CA LYS A 277 2.01 -4.64 14.17
C LYS A 277 0.58 -4.16 13.94
N TYR A 278 0.32 -2.88 14.12
CA TYR A 278 -0.99 -2.26 13.86
C TYR A 278 -0.80 -1.00 13.04
N LEU A 279 -1.62 -0.82 11.99
CA LEU A 279 -1.70 0.43 11.26
C LEU A 279 -2.29 1.52 12.16
N ILE A 280 -1.80 2.75 12.04
CA ILE A 280 -2.18 3.86 12.92
C ILE A 280 -3.54 4.44 12.54
N ALA A 281 -4.38 4.78 13.53
CA ALA A 281 -5.64 5.50 13.35
C ALA A 281 -5.46 7.05 13.40
N THR A 282 -4.25 7.49 13.75
CA THR A 282 -3.81 8.89 13.81
C THR A 282 -2.27 8.97 13.95
N SER A 283 -1.63 10.03 13.45
CA SER A 283 -0.20 10.34 13.69
C SER A 283 0.13 10.58 15.16
N GLU A 284 -0.85 10.92 16.00
CA GLU A 284 -0.72 11.04 17.45
C GLU A 284 -0.21 9.74 18.13
N GLN A 285 -0.60 8.56 17.64
CA GLN A 285 -0.21 7.28 18.23
C GLN A 285 1.31 7.02 18.17
N PRO A 286 2.00 7.18 17.02
CA PRO A 286 3.45 7.07 16.96
C PRO A 286 4.18 8.34 17.44
N LEU A 287 3.57 9.54 17.39
CA LEU A 287 4.19 10.76 17.90
C LEU A 287 4.27 10.81 19.42
N SER A 288 3.24 10.34 20.13
CA SER A 288 3.31 10.14 21.57
C SER A 288 4.40 9.12 21.93
N ALA A 289 4.49 8.02 21.17
CA ALA A 289 5.50 6.99 21.35
C ALA A 289 6.95 7.40 21.02
N LEU A 290 7.18 8.56 20.39
CA LEU A 290 8.50 8.97 19.89
C LEU A 290 9.55 9.18 21.00
N HIS A 291 9.11 9.51 22.22
CA HIS A 291 9.98 9.79 23.38
C HIS A 291 9.87 8.72 24.49
N ASP A 292 9.49 7.48 24.15
CA ASP A 292 9.28 6.39 25.11
C ASP A 292 10.52 6.15 26.00
N GLY A 293 10.32 6.25 27.32
CA GLY A 293 11.35 6.07 28.33
C GLY A 293 12.32 7.24 28.53
N GLU A 294 12.21 8.35 27.79
CA GLU A 294 13.10 9.51 27.88
C GLU A 294 12.95 10.33 29.19
N TRP A 295 13.83 11.34 29.36
CA TRP A 295 13.78 12.29 30.48
C TRP A 295 14.04 13.73 30.02
N LEU A 296 12.96 14.43 29.67
CA LEU A 296 12.98 15.79 29.12
C LEU A 296 13.22 16.86 30.20
N GLN A 297 13.92 17.94 29.83
CA GLN A 297 14.26 19.05 30.72
C GLN A 297 13.51 20.34 30.33
N ASP A 298 13.55 21.33 31.23
CA ASP A 298 12.93 22.66 31.02
C ASP A 298 13.30 23.38 29.71
N LYS A 299 14.49 23.10 29.17
CA LYS A 299 15.03 23.67 27.92
C LYS A 299 14.52 22.97 26.65
N ASP A 300 13.95 21.78 26.79
CA ASP A 300 13.50 20.94 25.68
C ASP A 300 12.01 21.15 25.38
N LEU A 301 11.28 21.82 26.29
CA LEU A 301 9.82 21.96 26.27
C LEU A 301 9.38 23.42 26.03
N PRO A 302 8.29 23.68 25.30
CA PRO A 302 7.38 22.70 24.70
C PRO A 302 7.91 22.13 23.37
N ILE A 303 7.76 20.81 23.17
CA ILE A 303 8.02 20.17 21.87
C ILE A 303 6.72 20.22 21.06
N LYS A 304 6.76 20.83 19.87
CA LYS A 304 5.61 20.99 18.96
C LYS A 304 5.86 20.24 17.65
N TYR A 305 5.04 19.23 17.32
CA TYR A 305 5.12 18.43 16.10
C TYR A 305 3.91 18.64 15.17
N ALA A 306 4.17 18.85 13.88
CA ALA A 306 3.17 18.81 12.81
C ALA A 306 3.21 17.42 12.15
N GLY A 307 2.35 16.53 12.62
CA GLY A 307 2.29 15.12 12.28
C GLY A 307 1.47 14.82 11.02
N TYR A 308 2.13 14.52 9.91
CA TYR A 308 1.47 14.10 8.66
C TYR A 308 1.47 12.58 8.51
N SER A 309 0.30 11.98 8.33
CA SER A 309 0.18 10.56 7.95
C SER A 309 -1.16 10.22 7.30
N THR A 310 -1.13 9.22 6.41
CA THR A 310 -2.30 8.38 6.14
C THR A 310 -2.73 7.66 7.43
N CYS A 311 -4.02 7.69 7.72
CA CYS A 311 -4.67 7.12 8.89
C CYS A 311 -5.62 6.00 8.45
N TYR A 312 -5.68 4.91 9.21
CA TYR A 312 -6.43 3.70 8.88
C TYR A 312 -7.44 3.36 9.97
N ARG A 313 -8.72 3.19 9.61
CA ARG A 313 -9.81 2.90 10.56
C ARG A 313 -10.81 1.87 10.04
N LYS A 314 -11.04 0.81 10.82
CA LYS A 314 -12.05 -0.24 10.55
C LYS A 314 -13.49 0.29 10.49
N GLU A 315 -13.81 1.40 11.16
CA GLU A 315 -15.15 2.01 11.22
C GLU A 315 -16.27 1.01 11.66
N ALA A 316 -15.93 0.01 12.49
CA ALA A 316 -16.79 -1.15 12.74
C ALA A 316 -18.18 -0.80 13.33
N GLY A 317 -18.24 0.20 14.22
CA GLY A 317 -19.49 0.68 14.81
C GLY A 317 -20.34 1.60 13.92
N ALA A 318 -19.82 2.03 12.75
CA ALA A 318 -20.43 3.07 11.91
C ALA A 318 -21.17 2.52 10.68
N HIS A 319 -21.78 1.34 10.79
CA HIS A 319 -22.46 0.68 9.67
C HIS A 319 -23.66 1.52 9.16
N GLY A 320 -23.64 1.88 7.88
CA GLY A 320 -24.71 2.64 7.20
C GLY A 320 -24.71 4.16 7.42
N LYS A 321 -23.95 4.71 8.38
CA LYS A 321 -23.78 6.17 8.55
C LYS A 321 -22.76 6.72 7.54
N ASP A 322 -23.00 7.92 7.01
CA ASP A 322 -22.10 8.62 6.08
C ASP A 322 -21.51 7.70 4.98
N ALA A 323 -22.34 6.89 4.32
CA ALA A 323 -21.89 5.77 3.47
C ALA A 323 -21.50 6.16 2.03
N TRP A 324 -21.56 7.44 1.67
CA TRP A 324 -21.31 7.95 0.31
C TRP A 324 -20.26 9.06 0.35
N GLY A 325 -19.38 9.11 -0.66
CA GLY A 325 -18.24 10.04 -0.69
C GLY A 325 -17.12 9.65 0.26
N ILE A 326 -16.29 10.64 0.61
CA ILE A 326 -15.02 10.46 1.34
C ILE A 326 -15.05 10.99 2.80
N PHE A 327 -16.23 11.32 3.35
CA PHE A 327 -16.35 11.87 4.70
C PHE A 327 -16.07 10.84 5.82
N ARG A 328 -16.39 9.56 5.57
CA ARG A 328 -16.15 8.45 6.50
C ARG A 328 -15.64 7.24 5.71
N VAL A 329 -14.34 6.99 5.80
CA VAL A 329 -13.60 6.05 4.94
C VAL A 329 -12.54 5.28 5.74
N HIS A 330 -12.11 4.13 5.23
CA HIS A 330 -11.16 3.26 5.93
C HIS A 330 -9.71 3.74 5.88
N GLN A 331 -9.39 4.62 4.94
CA GLN A 331 -8.11 5.29 4.76
C GLN A 331 -8.41 6.78 4.54
N PHE A 332 -7.61 7.69 5.11
CA PHE A 332 -7.65 9.14 4.84
C PHE A 332 -6.34 9.80 5.28
N GLU A 333 -5.96 10.95 4.74
CA GLU A 333 -4.80 11.70 5.22
C GLU A 333 -5.17 12.66 6.37
N LYS A 334 -4.21 12.91 7.28
CA LYS A 334 -4.39 13.86 8.39
C LYS A 334 -3.11 14.59 8.76
N ILE A 335 -3.25 15.89 9.05
CA ILE A 335 -2.23 16.74 9.65
C ILE A 335 -2.67 17.02 11.10
N GLU A 336 -1.84 16.59 12.04
CA GLU A 336 -2.07 16.66 13.49
C GLU A 336 -1.07 17.61 14.16
N GLN A 337 -1.54 18.41 15.11
CA GLN A 337 -0.72 19.07 16.11
C GLN A 337 -0.51 18.08 17.27
N PHE A 338 0.74 17.71 17.57
CA PHE A 338 1.08 16.97 18.79
C PHE A 338 2.06 17.78 19.63
N VAL A 339 1.77 17.95 20.92
CA VAL A 339 2.56 18.83 21.80
C VAL A 339 2.88 18.14 23.13
N LEU A 340 4.15 18.20 23.53
CA LEU A 340 4.59 17.87 24.89
C LEU A 340 4.91 19.14 25.66
N THR A 341 4.31 19.32 26.84
CA THR A 341 4.48 20.51 27.69
C THR A 341 4.91 20.17 29.11
N LYS A 342 5.36 21.20 29.84
CA LYS A 342 5.36 21.18 31.31
C LYS A 342 3.91 21.01 31.81
N PRO A 343 3.66 20.29 32.93
CA PRO A 343 2.31 20.08 33.45
C PRO A 343 1.50 21.38 33.62
N GLU A 344 2.16 22.41 34.14
CA GLU A 344 1.59 23.70 34.50
C GLU A 344 1.12 24.52 33.27
N GLN A 345 1.75 24.30 32.11
CA GLN A 345 1.46 25.02 30.86
C GLN A 345 0.47 24.28 29.94
N SER A 346 0.08 23.05 30.29
CA SER A 346 -0.75 22.21 29.41
C SER A 346 -2.11 22.82 29.07
N TRP A 347 -2.74 23.53 30.02
CA TRP A 347 -4.05 24.17 29.78
C TRP A 347 -3.95 25.44 28.92
N GLU A 348 -2.82 26.13 28.93
CA GLU A 348 -2.54 27.25 28.03
C GLU A 348 -2.33 26.72 26.60
N ALA A 349 -1.49 25.69 26.44
CA ALA A 349 -1.25 25.04 25.16
C ALA A 349 -2.51 24.39 24.56
N PHE A 350 -3.42 23.86 25.38
CA PHE A 350 -4.69 23.29 24.92
C PHE A 350 -5.58 24.31 24.19
N GLU A 351 -5.71 25.52 24.75
CA GLU A 351 -6.45 26.60 24.12
C GLU A 351 -5.66 27.21 22.93
N GLU A 352 -4.31 27.22 22.97
CA GLU A 352 -3.44 27.62 21.83
C GLU A 352 -3.60 26.69 20.62
N MET A 353 -3.66 25.37 20.84
CA MET A 353 -3.82 24.37 19.78
C MET A 353 -5.22 24.44 19.13
N MET A 354 -6.27 24.72 19.92
CA MET A 354 -7.61 24.97 19.36
C MET A 354 -7.67 26.31 18.61
N ALA A 355 -7.07 27.39 19.14
CA ALA A 355 -6.99 28.67 18.43
C ALA A 355 -6.20 28.55 17.10
N THR A 356 -5.18 27.70 17.07
CA THR A 356 -4.43 27.35 15.86
C THR A 356 -5.31 26.63 14.83
N SER A 357 -6.13 25.66 15.26
CA SER A 357 -7.12 25.03 14.38
C SER A 357 -8.17 26.04 13.89
N GLU A 358 -8.74 26.88 14.77
CA GLU A 358 -9.69 27.94 14.38
C GLU A 358 -9.16 28.83 13.25
N GLU A 359 -7.91 29.28 13.36
CA GLU A 359 -7.30 30.18 12.40
C GLU A 359 -7.15 29.52 11.00
N PHE A 360 -6.91 28.22 10.95
CA PHE A 360 -6.87 27.42 9.72
C PHE A 360 -8.26 27.27 9.05
N TYR A 361 -9.34 27.10 9.82
CA TYR A 361 -10.69 27.07 9.25
C TYR A 361 -11.20 28.47 8.86
N LYS A 362 -10.70 29.53 9.51
CA LYS A 362 -10.95 30.93 9.11
C LYS A 362 -10.33 31.29 7.77
N SER A 363 -9.06 30.94 7.54
CA SER A 363 -8.40 31.21 6.26
C SER A 363 -9.02 30.43 5.10
N LEU A 364 -9.53 29.23 5.36
CA LEU A 364 -10.35 28.44 4.43
C LEU A 364 -11.80 28.94 4.28
N GLY A 365 -12.22 29.98 5.01
CA GLY A 365 -13.54 30.60 4.90
C GLY A 365 -14.72 29.73 5.35
N LEU A 366 -14.48 28.72 6.18
CA LEU A 366 -15.50 27.73 6.56
C LEU A 366 -16.22 28.12 7.87
N PRO A 367 -17.56 28.26 7.90
CA PRO A 367 -18.30 28.49 9.14
C PRO A 367 -18.19 27.29 10.09
N TYR A 368 -18.05 27.53 11.40
CA TYR A 368 -17.94 26.46 12.39
C TYR A 368 -18.47 26.85 13.78
N GLN A 369 -18.69 25.84 14.60
CA GLN A 369 -18.83 25.97 16.05
C GLN A 369 -17.78 25.12 16.78
N ILE A 370 -17.45 25.49 18.02
CA ILE A 370 -16.63 24.70 18.94
C ILE A 370 -17.52 24.20 20.06
N VAL A 371 -17.50 22.90 20.32
CA VAL A 371 -18.25 22.24 21.40
C VAL A 371 -17.29 21.64 22.43
N THR A 372 -17.65 21.73 23.71
CA THR A 372 -17.03 20.90 24.76
C THR A 372 -17.79 19.59 24.84
N ILE A 373 -17.08 18.48 24.64
CA ILE A 373 -17.68 17.15 24.63
C ILE A 373 -17.94 16.65 26.04
N VAL A 374 -19.10 16.01 26.22
CA VAL A 374 -19.57 15.48 27.51
C VAL A 374 -18.68 14.35 28.07
N SER A 375 -18.61 14.26 29.39
CA SER A 375 -17.67 13.37 30.10
C SER A 375 -17.85 11.88 29.83
N GLY A 376 -19.06 11.42 29.48
CA GLY A 376 -19.32 10.03 29.09
C GLY A 376 -18.74 9.64 27.72
N ALA A 377 -18.43 10.62 26.86
CA ALA A 377 -17.88 10.40 25.52
C ALA A 377 -16.37 10.71 25.41
N LEU A 378 -15.73 11.15 26.51
CA LEU A 378 -14.27 11.29 26.55
C LEU A 378 -13.61 9.92 26.51
N ASN A 379 -12.70 9.71 25.57
CA ASN A 379 -11.81 8.54 25.56
C ASN A 379 -10.96 8.48 26.86
N ASN A 380 -10.35 7.33 27.13
CA ASN A 380 -9.66 7.11 28.40
C ASN A 380 -8.44 8.03 28.62
N ALA A 381 -7.87 8.61 27.57
CA ALA A 381 -6.73 9.52 27.66
C ALA A 381 -7.12 10.98 27.96
N ALA A 382 -8.14 11.53 27.28
CA ALA A 382 -8.49 12.95 27.39
C ALA A 382 -9.06 13.32 28.77
N SER A 383 -8.50 14.36 29.38
CA SER A 383 -9.04 15.01 30.59
C SER A 383 -10.15 16.02 30.23
N LYS A 384 -10.01 16.68 29.08
CA LYS A 384 -10.95 17.60 28.43
C LYS A 384 -10.79 17.43 26.91
N LYS A 385 -11.89 17.46 26.16
CA LYS A 385 -11.89 17.50 24.69
C LYS A 385 -12.76 18.64 24.18
N TYR A 386 -12.25 19.38 23.19
CA TYR A 386 -13.04 20.26 22.34
C TYR A 386 -13.11 19.67 20.94
N ASP A 387 -14.28 19.72 20.30
CA ASP A 387 -14.40 19.45 18.87
C ASP A 387 -14.76 20.74 18.13
N LEU A 388 -14.19 20.94 16.94
CA LEU A 388 -14.60 21.98 15.99
C LEU A 388 -15.40 21.31 14.88
N GLU A 389 -16.65 21.75 14.77
CA GLU A 389 -17.65 21.24 13.84
C GLU A 389 -17.94 22.29 12.78
N ALA A 390 -17.67 21.99 11.50
CA ALA A 390 -17.89 22.93 10.41
C ALA A 390 -19.27 22.74 9.77
N TRP A 391 -19.81 23.79 9.15
CA TRP A 391 -21.15 23.78 8.54
C TRP A 391 -21.16 23.06 7.19
N PHE A 392 -22.07 22.10 7.03
CA PHE A 392 -22.30 21.38 5.76
C PHE A 392 -23.64 21.86 5.14
N PRO A 393 -23.64 22.82 4.20
CA PRO A 393 -24.87 23.47 3.74
C PRO A 393 -25.83 22.58 2.94
N PHE A 394 -25.40 21.49 2.29
CA PHE A 394 -26.36 20.53 1.72
C PHE A 394 -27.02 19.72 2.84
N GLN A 395 -26.24 19.29 3.84
CA GLN A 395 -26.71 18.43 4.92
C GLN A 395 -27.59 19.21 5.91
N GLY A 396 -27.25 20.47 6.18
CA GLY A 396 -27.98 21.38 7.08
C GLY A 396 -27.63 21.18 8.55
N GLU A 397 -26.41 20.71 8.82
CA GLU A 397 -25.88 20.39 10.14
C GLU A 397 -24.39 20.80 10.25
N TYR A 398 -23.91 20.97 11.47
CA TYR A 398 -22.48 21.04 11.77
C TYR A 398 -21.92 19.62 11.90
N LYS A 399 -20.68 19.38 11.44
CA LYS A 399 -20.02 18.06 11.54
C LYS A 399 -18.54 18.18 11.93
N GLU A 400 -18.10 17.29 12.81
CA GLU A 400 -16.72 17.16 13.33
C GLU A 400 -15.64 17.12 12.23
N LEU A 401 -14.78 18.15 12.19
CA LEU A 401 -13.55 18.18 11.38
C LEU A 401 -12.27 18.09 12.23
N VAL A 402 -12.34 18.50 13.51
CA VAL A 402 -11.21 18.50 14.44
C VAL A 402 -11.67 18.04 15.82
N SER A 403 -10.88 17.18 16.46
CA SER A 403 -10.82 17.05 17.92
C SER A 403 -9.51 17.66 18.45
N CYS A 404 -9.57 18.27 19.63
CA CYS A 404 -8.44 18.70 20.44
C CYS A 404 -8.58 18.15 21.87
N SER A 405 -7.54 17.48 22.38
CA SER A 405 -7.52 16.81 23.68
C SER A 405 -6.30 17.23 24.50
N ASN A 406 -6.51 17.57 25.78
CA ASN A 406 -5.43 17.53 26.79
C ASN A 406 -5.46 16.17 27.47
N CYS A 407 -4.44 15.35 27.27
CA CYS A 407 -4.32 14.01 27.83
C CYS A 407 -3.49 13.97 29.13
N THR A 408 -3.05 15.13 29.63
CA THR A 408 -2.16 15.29 30.78
C THR A 408 -0.98 14.32 30.74
N ASP A 409 -0.52 13.84 31.89
CA ASP A 409 0.46 12.78 32.05
C ASP A 409 -0.03 11.37 31.66
N TYR A 410 -1.31 11.17 31.28
CA TYR A 410 -1.90 9.82 31.18
C TYR A 410 -1.18 8.92 30.19
N GLN A 411 -0.80 9.47 29.03
CA GLN A 411 -0.02 8.76 28.00
C GLN A 411 1.47 8.77 28.34
N ALA A 412 2.01 9.93 28.75
CA ALA A 412 3.42 10.09 29.14
C ALA A 412 3.83 9.13 30.28
N ARG A 413 2.92 8.78 31.19
CA ARG A 413 3.12 7.79 32.26
C ARG A 413 3.14 6.34 31.76
N ALA A 414 2.35 6.01 30.73
CA ALA A 414 2.36 4.68 30.10
C ALA A 414 3.59 4.48 29.20
N LEU A 415 4.10 5.58 28.64
CA LEU A 415 5.31 5.69 27.83
C LEU A 415 6.56 6.07 28.64
N GLU A 416 6.43 6.24 29.96
CA GLU A 416 7.53 6.60 30.88
C GLU A 416 8.35 7.86 30.47
N ILE A 417 7.72 8.85 29.82
CA ILE A 417 8.30 10.13 29.36
C ILE A 417 8.37 11.11 30.53
N ARG A 418 9.54 11.18 31.17
CA ARG A 418 9.72 11.88 32.46
C ARG A 418 10.16 13.33 32.29
N TYR A 419 9.95 14.13 33.33
CA TYR A 419 10.25 15.56 33.34
C TYR A 419 11.19 15.96 34.50
N GLY A 420 12.11 16.89 34.25
CA GLY A 420 12.97 17.52 35.26
C GLY A 420 14.16 16.64 35.71
N THR A 421 14.47 16.62 37.01
CA THR A 421 15.53 15.75 37.56
C THR A 421 15.04 15.10 38.85
N LYS A 422 15.16 13.77 38.97
CA LYS A 422 14.78 13.03 40.18
C LYS A 422 15.70 13.36 41.35
N LYS A 423 15.17 14.01 42.38
CA LYS A 423 15.86 14.18 43.67
C LYS A 423 15.69 12.89 44.49
N ALA A 424 16.65 12.62 45.38
CA ALA A 424 16.60 11.44 46.25
C ALA A 424 15.38 11.43 47.21
N THR A 425 14.74 12.59 47.39
CA THR A 425 13.53 12.83 48.20
C THR A 425 12.22 12.56 47.49
N ASP A 426 12.21 12.42 46.16
CA ASP A 426 10.98 12.49 45.38
C ASP A 426 10.20 11.17 45.41
N VAL A 427 9.02 11.20 46.06
CA VAL A 427 8.15 10.02 46.28
C VAL A 427 7.40 9.59 45.01
N LYS A 428 7.14 10.51 44.08
CA LYS A 428 6.57 10.26 42.75
C LYS A 428 7.53 10.76 41.66
N LYS A 429 7.51 10.13 40.49
CA LYS A 429 8.12 10.67 39.26
C LYS A 429 7.26 11.84 38.75
N SER A 430 7.89 12.85 38.16
CA SER A 430 7.20 13.84 37.32
C SER A 430 7.26 13.40 35.86
N TYR A 431 6.21 13.73 35.11
CA TYR A 431 6.04 13.41 33.68
C TYR A 431 5.64 14.68 32.93
N VAL A 432 5.90 14.71 31.62
CA VAL A 432 5.36 15.77 30.75
C VAL A 432 3.84 15.58 30.55
N HIS A 433 3.15 16.64 30.16
CA HIS A 433 1.78 16.52 29.66
C HIS A 433 1.78 16.39 28.13
N ALA A 434 0.93 15.50 27.62
CA ALA A 434 0.74 15.27 26.19
C ALA A 434 -0.60 15.83 25.72
N LEU A 435 -0.59 16.51 24.56
CA LEU A 435 -1.76 17.09 23.92
C LEU A 435 -1.77 16.73 22.44
N ASN A 436 -2.97 16.55 21.89
CA ASN A 436 -3.20 16.32 20.47
C ASN A 436 -4.34 17.20 19.97
N ALA A 437 -4.22 17.71 18.75
CA ALA A 437 -5.31 18.39 18.05
C ALA A 437 -5.19 18.21 16.55
N THR A 438 -6.28 17.87 15.88
CA THR A 438 -6.29 17.85 14.42
C THR A 438 -6.21 19.28 13.87
N LEU A 439 -5.36 19.48 12.86
CA LEU A 439 -5.45 20.67 12.03
C LEU A 439 -6.41 20.39 10.87
N CYS A 440 -6.13 19.35 10.10
CA CYS A 440 -6.91 18.99 8.91
C CYS A 440 -6.94 17.47 8.72
N ALA A 441 -8.14 16.89 8.79
CA ALA A 441 -8.43 15.56 8.24
C ALA A 441 -8.89 15.78 6.80
N THR A 442 -8.03 15.51 5.83
CA THR A 442 -8.03 16.21 4.54
C THR A 442 -9.26 15.91 3.71
N GLU A 443 -9.71 14.66 3.67
CA GLU A 443 -10.91 14.24 2.94
C GLU A 443 -12.21 14.78 3.58
N ARG A 444 -12.29 14.90 4.92
CA ARG A 444 -13.44 15.53 5.59
C ARG A 444 -13.46 17.03 5.36
N THR A 445 -12.31 17.71 5.47
CA THR A 445 -12.18 19.14 5.19
C THR A 445 -12.52 19.42 3.72
N LEU A 446 -12.07 18.57 2.79
CA LEU A 446 -12.44 18.63 1.38
C LEU A 446 -13.95 18.49 1.18
N CYS A 447 -14.63 17.58 1.88
CA CYS A 447 -16.09 17.47 1.82
C CYS A 447 -16.80 18.77 2.27
N CYS A 448 -16.30 19.43 3.32
CA CYS A 448 -16.84 20.71 3.79
C CYS A 448 -16.61 21.85 2.78
N ILE A 449 -15.41 21.91 2.20
CA ILE A 449 -15.04 22.85 1.15
C ILE A 449 -15.95 22.67 -0.09
N LEU A 450 -16.10 21.44 -0.57
CA LEU A 450 -16.94 21.11 -1.73
C LEU A 450 -18.40 21.57 -1.54
N GLU A 451 -18.98 21.39 -0.35
CA GLU A 451 -20.35 21.86 -0.11
C GLU A 451 -20.45 23.39 -0.01
N ASN A 452 -19.46 24.08 0.57
CA ASN A 452 -19.52 25.53 0.78
C ASN A 452 -19.13 26.37 -0.45
N TYR A 453 -18.21 25.88 -1.29
CA TYR A 453 -17.62 26.64 -2.41
C TYR A 453 -18.19 26.29 -3.80
N GLN A 454 -19.15 25.37 -3.88
CA GLN A 454 -19.83 25.03 -5.14
C GLN A 454 -20.62 26.19 -5.79
N LYS A 455 -20.77 26.09 -7.10
CA LYS A 455 -21.66 26.86 -7.98
C LYS A 455 -22.49 25.89 -8.83
N GLU A 456 -23.34 26.42 -9.71
CA GLU A 456 -24.23 25.62 -10.58
C GLU A 456 -23.44 24.89 -11.69
N ASP A 457 -22.39 25.55 -12.17
CA ASP A 457 -21.52 25.23 -13.31
C ASP A 457 -20.14 24.66 -12.89
N GLY A 458 -19.72 24.87 -11.64
CA GLY A 458 -18.47 24.33 -11.12
C GLY A 458 -18.23 24.60 -9.62
N PHE A 459 -16.97 24.78 -9.25
CA PHE A 459 -16.49 24.90 -7.88
C PHE A 459 -15.39 25.98 -7.79
N ILE A 460 -15.49 26.89 -6.81
CA ILE A 460 -14.45 27.90 -6.56
C ILE A 460 -13.35 27.32 -5.67
N VAL A 461 -12.09 27.46 -6.06
CA VAL A 461 -10.95 27.03 -5.24
C VAL A 461 -10.71 28.08 -4.14
N PRO A 462 -10.72 27.69 -2.84
CA PRO A 462 -10.36 28.59 -1.73
C PRO A 462 -8.96 29.17 -1.92
N GLU A 463 -8.81 30.48 -1.71
CA GLU A 463 -7.61 31.23 -2.08
C GLU A 463 -6.29 30.63 -1.55
N PRO A 464 -6.16 30.23 -0.27
CA PRO A 464 -4.89 29.70 0.25
C PRO A 464 -4.44 28.38 -0.39
N LEU A 465 -5.35 27.64 -1.02
CA LEU A 465 -5.08 26.35 -1.67
C LEU A 465 -4.59 26.50 -3.11
N ARG A 466 -4.88 27.63 -3.77
CA ARG A 466 -4.62 27.83 -5.21
C ARG A 466 -3.16 27.62 -5.58
N LYS A 467 -2.23 28.17 -4.79
CA LYS A 467 -0.77 28.06 -5.03
C LYS A 467 -0.23 26.63 -5.01
N TYR A 468 -0.99 25.66 -4.51
CA TYR A 468 -0.61 24.24 -4.46
C TYR A 468 -1.23 23.39 -5.56
N ILE A 469 -2.09 23.96 -6.41
CA ILE A 469 -2.79 23.25 -7.50
C ILE A 469 -2.15 23.66 -8.84
N PRO A 470 -1.85 22.73 -9.76
CA PRO A 470 -1.26 23.06 -11.06
C PRO A 470 -2.10 24.10 -11.83
N GLY A 471 -1.44 25.17 -12.27
CA GLY A 471 -2.08 26.31 -12.94
C GLY A 471 -2.75 27.34 -12.02
N ALA A 472 -2.68 27.15 -10.69
CA ALA A 472 -3.31 27.99 -9.66
C ALA A 472 -4.79 28.39 -9.95
N PRO A 473 -5.65 27.45 -10.39
CA PRO A 473 -7.00 27.78 -10.85
C PRO A 473 -7.85 28.40 -9.75
N GLU A 474 -8.56 29.49 -10.06
CA GLU A 474 -9.55 30.09 -9.16
C GLU A 474 -10.87 29.30 -9.14
N PHE A 475 -11.17 28.58 -10.21
CA PHE A 475 -12.43 27.90 -10.48
C PHE A 475 -12.21 26.61 -11.27
N LEU A 476 -13.00 25.58 -10.96
CA LEU A 476 -13.00 24.28 -11.61
C LEU A 476 -14.40 23.98 -12.17
N PRO A 477 -14.60 23.91 -13.50
CA PRO A 477 -15.89 23.60 -14.09
C PRO A 477 -16.28 22.12 -13.88
N TYR A 478 -17.57 21.83 -13.84
CA TYR A 478 -18.05 20.45 -13.84
C TYR A 478 -17.85 19.78 -15.20
N THR A 479 -17.22 18.61 -15.19
CA THR A 479 -16.89 17.77 -16.36
C THR A 479 -17.87 16.61 -16.56
N LYS A 480 -18.67 16.27 -15.54
CA LYS A 480 -19.65 15.17 -15.57
C LYS A 480 -21.06 15.60 -15.15
N GLU A 481 -22.04 14.92 -15.74
CA GLU A 481 -23.43 14.91 -15.27
C GLU A 481 -23.61 13.89 -14.13
N LEU A 482 -24.70 14.04 -13.36
CA LEU A 482 -25.06 13.11 -12.30
C LEU A 482 -25.93 11.95 -12.83
N PRO A 483 -25.75 10.71 -12.35
CA PRO A 483 -26.69 9.62 -12.63
C PRO A 483 -28.14 9.97 -12.25
N LYS A 484 -29.11 9.42 -12.99
CA LYS A 484 -30.58 9.68 -12.84
C LYS A 484 -31.20 9.29 -11.48
N ASP A 485 -30.37 8.84 -10.55
CA ASP A 485 -30.72 8.26 -9.26
C ASP A 485 -29.96 8.97 -8.10
N SER A 486 -29.44 10.18 -8.34
CA SER A 486 -28.58 10.91 -7.40
C SER A 486 -29.30 11.34 -6.11
N THR A 487 -28.51 11.65 -5.08
CA THR A 487 -29.01 11.99 -3.73
C THR A 487 -29.83 13.28 -3.73
N SER A 488 -29.37 14.32 -4.42
CA SER A 488 -30.12 15.58 -4.61
C SER A 488 -31.38 15.39 -5.46
N GLN A 489 -31.33 14.60 -6.54
CA GLN A 489 -32.52 14.29 -7.35
C GLN A 489 -33.59 13.54 -6.54
N LYS A 490 -33.19 12.58 -5.70
CA LYS A 490 -34.08 11.87 -4.76
C LYS A 490 -34.65 12.77 -3.66
N ALA A 491 -33.91 13.81 -3.24
CA ALA A 491 -34.44 14.82 -2.33
C ALA A 491 -35.55 15.66 -3.00
N LYS A 492 -35.33 16.12 -4.24
CA LYS A 492 -36.32 16.89 -5.01
C LYS A 492 -37.58 16.08 -5.34
N GLY A 493 -37.42 14.79 -5.68
CA GLY A 493 -38.55 13.86 -5.85
C GLY A 493 -39.42 13.67 -4.59
N LYS A 494 -38.81 13.73 -3.39
CA LYS A 494 -39.56 13.71 -2.11
C LYS A 494 -40.21 15.05 -1.75
N GLN A 495 -39.67 16.17 -2.24
CA GLN A 495 -40.32 17.47 -2.10
C GLN A 495 -41.53 17.60 -3.02
N SER A 496 -41.43 17.18 -4.29
CA SER A 496 -42.58 17.22 -5.21
C SER A 496 -43.72 16.32 -4.76
N SER A 497 -43.44 15.13 -4.21
CA SER A 497 -44.49 14.28 -3.62
C SER A 497 -45.15 14.90 -2.38
N LYS A 498 -44.39 15.59 -1.51
CA LYS A 498 -44.95 16.33 -0.36
C LYS A 498 -45.75 17.57 -0.78
N ALA A 499 -45.31 18.27 -1.84
CA ALA A 499 -46.04 19.40 -2.39
C ALA A 499 -47.37 18.95 -3.02
N ALA A 500 -47.39 17.83 -3.74
CA ALA A 500 -48.59 17.23 -4.29
C ALA A 500 -49.59 16.81 -3.20
N SER A 501 -49.13 16.09 -2.15
CA SER A 501 -50.02 15.71 -1.03
C SER A 501 -50.52 16.91 -0.25
N GLY A 502 -49.70 17.95 -0.06
CA GLY A 502 -50.10 19.20 0.60
C GLY A 502 -51.12 19.99 -0.23
N ALA A 503 -51.00 19.97 -1.56
CA ALA A 503 -51.97 20.58 -2.47
C ALA A 503 -53.32 19.82 -2.42
N GLU A 504 -53.32 18.49 -2.46
CA GLU A 504 -54.54 17.69 -2.28
C GLU A 504 -55.21 17.97 -0.92
N GLU A 505 -54.46 18.01 0.17
CA GLU A 505 -55.04 18.24 1.50
C GLU A 505 -55.58 19.68 1.66
N ALA A 506 -54.93 20.67 1.03
CA ALA A 506 -55.43 22.03 0.96
C ALA A 506 -56.70 22.15 0.11
N THR A 507 -56.77 21.48 -1.05
CA THR A 507 -57.97 21.47 -1.91
C THR A 507 -59.14 20.76 -1.24
N ARG A 508 -58.91 19.63 -0.56
CA ARG A 508 -59.97 18.92 0.20
C ARG A 508 -60.54 19.77 1.34
N LYS A 509 -59.74 20.62 1.99
CA LYS A 509 -60.19 21.53 3.06
C LYS A 509 -60.97 22.77 2.58
N ILE A 510 -61.12 22.98 1.26
CA ILE A 510 -61.87 24.10 0.67
C ILE A 510 -63.23 23.65 0.10
N GLN A 511 -63.46 22.36 -0.12
CA GLN A 511 -64.68 21.84 -0.78
C GLN A 511 -65.88 21.62 0.15
N ASP A 512 -65.70 21.61 1.48
CA ASP A 512 -66.77 21.30 2.45
C ASP A 512 -67.70 22.48 2.81
N LEU A 513 -67.74 23.55 2.00
CA LEU A 513 -68.61 24.71 2.25
C LEU A 513 -69.53 25.10 1.07
N ARG A 514 -70.77 24.61 1.20
CA ARG A 514 -72.07 25.12 0.68
C ARG A 514 -72.61 24.50 -0.62
N VAL A 515 -73.93 24.30 -0.59
CA VAL A 515 -74.79 23.69 -1.61
C VAL A 515 -75.70 24.78 -2.20
N GLY A 516 -75.94 24.76 -3.52
CA GLY A 516 -76.94 25.65 -4.15
C GLY A 516 -76.85 25.72 -5.70
N PRO A 517 -77.82 25.15 -6.45
CA PRO A 517 -77.97 25.30 -7.91
C PRO A 517 -79.07 26.37 -8.24
N PRO A 518 -79.53 26.62 -9.50
CA PRO A 518 -79.16 26.04 -10.81
C PRO A 518 -78.93 27.05 -12.00
N VAL A 519 -78.38 26.56 -13.12
CA VAL A 519 -78.81 26.67 -14.57
C VAL A 519 -79.53 27.96 -15.07
N PRO A 520 -79.27 28.55 -16.29
CA PRO A 520 -78.53 28.09 -17.50
C PRO A 520 -77.45 29.13 -18.01
N GLU A 521 -76.97 29.31 -19.27
CA GLU A 521 -77.27 28.72 -20.60
C GLU A 521 -76.13 28.58 -21.67
N SER A 522 -75.99 29.51 -22.66
CA SER A 522 -75.45 29.27 -24.04
C SER A 522 -75.17 30.57 -24.86
N PRO A 523 -74.76 30.58 -26.17
CA PRO A 523 -74.27 29.51 -27.05
C PRO A 523 -73.05 29.83 -27.99
N LYS A 524 -72.46 28.78 -28.62
CA LYS A 524 -71.63 28.78 -29.87
C LYS A 524 -70.20 29.41 -29.79
N LEU A 525 -69.23 29.12 -30.69
CA LEU A 525 -69.24 28.47 -32.02
C LEU A 525 -67.90 27.72 -32.34
N HIS A 526 -67.95 26.53 -32.99
CA HIS A 526 -66.95 25.82 -33.84
C HIS A 526 -65.43 25.71 -33.43
N LEU A 527 -64.62 24.74 -33.90
CA LEU A 527 -64.69 23.76 -35.01
C LEU A 527 -63.93 22.43 -34.64
N LYS A 528 -63.96 21.40 -35.51
CA LYS A 528 -63.28 20.09 -35.36
C LYS A 528 -62.32 19.80 -36.53
N TYR A 529 -61.31 18.94 -36.30
CA TYR A 529 -60.81 17.80 -37.13
C TYR A 529 -59.52 17.27 -36.43
N ASN A 530 -59.23 15.99 -36.11
CA ASN A 530 -59.62 14.64 -36.59
C ASN A 530 -59.14 14.32 -38.03
N ASP A 531 -58.75 13.09 -38.43
CA ASP A 531 -58.90 11.76 -37.79
C ASP A 531 -57.91 10.70 -38.33
N PHE A 532 -57.75 9.57 -37.58
CA PHE A 532 -57.36 8.21 -38.04
C PHE A 532 -55.90 7.98 -38.57
N TYR A 533 -55.35 6.74 -38.67
CA TYR A 533 -55.95 5.39 -38.67
C TYR A 533 -55.31 4.41 -37.67
N HIS A 534 -56.05 3.34 -37.33
CA HIS A 534 -55.62 2.17 -36.56
C HIS A 534 -55.67 0.90 -37.46
N SER A 535 -54.94 -0.16 -37.06
CA SER A 535 -55.10 -1.59 -37.43
C SER A 535 -54.02 -2.23 -38.33
N ILE A 536 -53.35 -3.27 -37.80
CA ILE A 536 -53.54 -4.69 -38.20
C ILE A 536 -52.92 -5.57 -37.09
N SER A 537 -53.41 -6.82 -36.93
CA SER A 537 -52.95 -7.79 -35.92
C SER A 537 -52.78 -9.19 -36.52
N ASN A 538 -52.04 -10.05 -35.80
CA ASN A 538 -51.77 -11.48 -36.08
C ASN A 538 -50.70 -11.69 -37.18
N THR A 539 -49.91 -12.77 -37.21
CA THR A 539 -50.11 -14.12 -36.64
C THR A 539 -48.78 -14.86 -36.35
N LEU A 540 -48.85 -15.99 -35.62
CA LEU A 540 -47.89 -17.13 -35.50
C LEU A 540 -46.96 -17.19 -34.26
N ASN A 541 -46.37 -18.39 -34.07
CA ASN A 541 -46.16 -19.06 -32.78
C ASN A 541 -44.77 -19.71 -32.63
N TYR A 542 -44.12 -19.53 -31.46
CA TYR A 542 -43.22 -20.50 -30.76
C TYR A 542 -41.94 -21.03 -31.50
N PRO A 543 -40.95 -21.68 -30.82
CA PRO A 543 -40.24 -21.19 -29.62
C PRO A 543 -38.71 -21.49 -29.56
N THR A 544 -38.06 -20.91 -28.54
CA THR A 544 -36.86 -21.41 -27.78
C THR A 544 -35.41 -21.33 -28.32
N THR A 545 -34.54 -20.98 -27.35
CA THR A 545 -33.12 -21.38 -27.11
C THR A 545 -31.90 -20.70 -27.78
N LEU A 546 -30.92 -20.46 -26.88
CA LEU A 546 -29.44 -20.45 -27.02
C LEU A 546 -28.68 -19.21 -27.54
N LEU A 547 -27.91 -18.64 -26.60
CA LEU A 547 -26.51 -18.17 -26.69
C LEU A 547 -26.04 -17.10 -27.71
N CYS A 548 -25.38 -16.09 -27.12
CA CYS A 548 -24.07 -15.52 -27.52
C CYS A 548 -23.92 -14.41 -28.59
N TYR A 549 -23.19 -13.37 -28.14
CA TYR A 549 -22.25 -12.49 -28.85
C TYR A 549 -22.72 -11.47 -29.92
N ILE A 550 -22.60 -10.19 -29.51
CA ILE A 550 -22.18 -8.98 -30.25
C ILE A 550 -21.24 -9.29 -31.44
N PRO A 551 -21.48 -8.73 -32.66
CA PRO A 551 -20.64 -7.59 -33.10
C PRO A 551 -21.24 -6.54 -34.09
N PHE A 552 -20.92 -5.26 -33.79
CA PHE A 552 -20.46 -4.18 -34.70
C PHE A 552 -21.33 -3.46 -35.78
N LEU A 553 -20.99 -2.15 -35.91
CA LEU A 553 -20.94 -1.28 -37.11
C LEU A 553 -22.21 -0.80 -37.85
N HIS A 554 -22.57 0.47 -37.60
CA HIS A 554 -22.69 1.60 -38.55
C HIS A 554 -22.91 2.88 -37.69
N HIS A 555 -22.50 4.10 -38.03
CA HIS A 555 -21.91 4.66 -39.26
C HIS A 555 -20.91 5.78 -38.89
N LEU A 556 -19.82 5.99 -39.65
CA LEU A 556 -19.20 7.32 -39.75
C LEU A 556 -20.01 8.19 -40.71
N VAL A 557 -20.06 9.50 -40.45
CA VAL A 557 -19.80 10.63 -41.39
C VAL A 557 -20.46 11.91 -40.85
N HIS A 558 -19.64 12.82 -40.31
CA HIS A 558 -19.58 14.23 -40.73
C HIS A 558 -18.44 14.93 -39.97
N SER A 559 -17.72 15.82 -40.65
CA SER A 559 -16.59 16.58 -40.08
C SER A 559 -16.38 17.89 -40.85
N ALA A 560 -15.69 18.83 -40.21
CA ALA A 560 -15.19 20.10 -40.75
C ALA A 560 -16.22 21.11 -41.31
N LEU A 561 -16.37 22.23 -40.58
CA LEU A 561 -16.43 23.60 -41.15
C LEU A 561 -16.38 24.63 -40.00
N PHE A 562 -15.24 25.32 -39.82
CA PHE A 562 -15.09 26.79 -39.73
C PHE A 562 -13.63 27.18 -39.41
N ILE A 563 -13.23 28.42 -39.74
CA ILE A 563 -11.82 28.84 -39.89
C ILE A 563 -11.56 30.26 -39.35
N SER A 564 -10.47 30.42 -38.58
CA SER A 564 -9.65 31.64 -38.35
C SER A 564 -10.18 32.85 -37.52
N SER A 565 -9.22 33.72 -37.16
CA SER A 565 -9.27 35.03 -36.46
C SER A 565 -9.32 34.98 -34.91
N LEU A 566 -8.63 35.84 -34.14
CA LEU A 566 -7.82 37.06 -34.44
C LEU A 566 -6.41 37.08 -33.76
N ASP A 567 -5.55 38.00 -34.23
CA ASP A 567 -4.29 38.47 -33.61
C ASP A 567 -4.47 39.77 -32.76
N TYR A 568 -3.36 40.30 -32.21
CA TYR A 568 -3.17 41.50 -31.33
C TYR A 568 -3.55 41.30 -29.84
N PHE A 569 -2.88 41.86 -28.82
CA PHE A 569 -1.64 42.68 -28.65
C PHE A 569 -0.82 42.01 -27.49
N GLY A 570 0.45 42.33 -27.17
CA GLY A 570 1.42 43.33 -27.65
C GLY A 570 2.64 43.38 -26.71
N THR A 571 3.82 43.78 -27.19
CA THR A 571 5.11 43.70 -26.45
C THR A 571 5.42 44.93 -25.57
N MET A 572 6.03 44.72 -24.40
CA MET A 572 6.90 45.72 -23.73
C MET A 572 8.15 45.07 -23.12
N SER A 573 9.15 45.90 -22.80
CA SER A 573 10.57 45.54 -22.70
C SER A 573 11.12 45.33 -21.29
N ALA A 574 12.20 44.56 -21.18
CA ALA A 574 13.01 44.39 -19.97
C ALA A 574 14.00 45.54 -19.71
N ILE A 575 14.49 45.66 -18.47
CA ILE A 575 15.87 46.06 -18.08
C ILE A 575 16.08 45.74 -16.57
N PRO A 576 17.32 45.49 -16.06
CA PRO A 576 17.54 44.55 -14.94
C PRO A 576 18.29 45.15 -13.72
N GLN A 577 19.04 44.29 -13.00
CA GLN A 577 19.84 44.47 -11.76
C GLN A 577 19.04 44.22 -10.45
N GLU A 578 19.64 43.71 -9.36
CA GLU A 578 21.08 43.53 -9.08
C GLU A 578 21.42 42.21 -8.32
N ILE A 579 22.71 41.87 -8.29
CA ILE A 579 23.30 40.70 -7.62
C ILE A 579 23.74 41.07 -6.20
N ASN A 580 23.66 40.14 -5.24
CA ASN A 580 24.65 40.13 -4.15
C ASN A 580 24.94 38.73 -3.61
N SER A 581 26.24 38.43 -3.41
CA SER A 581 26.74 37.10 -3.08
C SER A 581 27.99 37.18 -2.21
N HIS A 582 28.03 36.46 -1.08
CA HIS A 582 29.26 36.07 -0.35
C HIS A 582 28.97 34.77 0.42
N GLN A 583 29.62 33.65 0.10
CA GLN A 583 30.89 33.14 0.68
C GLN A 583 30.74 32.73 2.16
N ALA A 584 30.76 31.42 2.50
CA ALA A 584 31.94 30.54 2.70
C ALA A 584 32.56 30.69 4.13
N SER A 585 33.21 29.71 4.78
CA SER A 585 33.90 28.49 4.33
C SER A 585 34.20 27.50 5.48
N GLY A 586 34.59 26.25 5.17
CA GLY A 586 35.38 25.36 6.05
C GLY A 586 34.63 24.62 7.18
N LEU A 587 35.11 23.49 7.72
CA LEU A 587 36.36 22.73 7.52
C LEU A 587 36.12 21.20 7.66
N SER A 588 36.94 20.39 7.00
CA SER A 588 37.18 18.96 7.32
C SER A 588 38.53 18.80 8.04
N PRO A 589 38.81 17.63 8.66
CA PRO A 589 39.74 16.72 7.98
C PRO A 589 39.40 15.22 8.12
N ASN A 590 40.09 14.39 7.33
CA ASN A 590 39.82 12.97 7.13
C ASN A 590 40.43 12.03 8.19
N ALA A 591 39.85 10.83 8.31
CA ALA A 591 40.58 9.60 8.62
C ALA A 591 40.02 8.46 7.73
N SER A 592 40.89 7.66 7.11
CA SER A 592 40.51 6.73 6.04
C SER A 592 41.30 5.43 6.08
N PHE A 593 40.63 4.28 6.02
CA PHE A 593 41.21 3.00 5.56
C PHE A 593 40.12 2.09 4.96
N GLN A 594 40.53 1.04 4.24
CA GLN A 594 39.75 0.40 3.18
C GLN A 594 39.07 -0.91 3.58
N SER A 595 37.84 -1.10 3.11
CA SER A 595 37.32 -2.39 2.62
C SER A 595 36.10 -2.15 1.70
N ALA A 596 35.84 -3.04 0.75
CA ALA A 596 34.82 -2.82 -0.28
C ALA A 596 33.43 -3.36 0.16
N PRO A 597 32.34 -2.58 0.02
CA PRO A 597 30.99 -3.07 0.25
C PRO A 597 30.45 -3.79 -1.00
N SER A 598 30.40 -5.13 -0.94
CA SER A 598 29.63 -5.92 -1.90
C SER A 598 28.12 -5.80 -1.59
N SER A 599 27.48 -4.74 -2.09
CA SER A 599 26.08 -4.43 -1.79
C SER A 599 25.20 -4.32 -3.05
N HIS A 600 24.83 -5.47 -3.63
CA HIS A 600 23.61 -5.56 -4.43
C HIS A 600 22.41 -5.49 -3.50
N GLY A 601 22.10 -4.29 -3.01
CA GLY A 601 20.89 -4.03 -2.23
C GLY A 601 19.65 -4.10 -3.12
N ASN A 602 18.53 -4.60 -2.58
CA ASN A 602 17.25 -4.66 -3.30
C ASN A 602 16.67 -3.26 -3.53
N SER A 603 17.19 -2.56 -4.54
CA SER A 603 16.49 -1.44 -5.17
C SER A 603 15.28 -1.99 -5.91
N VAL A 604 14.09 -1.77 -5.35
CA VAL A 604 12.82 -2.01 -6.06
C VAL A 604 12.74 -0.99 -7.19
N PHE A 605 13.24 -1.36 -8.37
CA PHE A 605 13.21 -0.54 -9.57
C PHE A 605 11.75 -0.30 -9.99
N THR A 606 11.22 0.85 -9.60
CA THR A 606 9.99 1.40 -10.15
C THR A 606 10.24 1.78 -11.60
N ASN A 607 10.10 0.79 -12.50
CA ASN A 607 10.23 0.91 -13.97
C ASN A 607 9.07 1.73 -14.60
N ARG A 608 8.85 2.92 -14.05
CA ARG A 608 7.94 3.97 -14.49
C ARG A 608 8.64 5.33 -14.31
N THR A 609 9.67 5.56 -15.11
CA THR A 609 9.91 6.93 -15.59
C THR A 609 8.61 7.39 -16.26
N ILE A 610 7.92 8.34 -15.62
CA ILE A 610 6.80 9.04 -16.25
C ILE A 610 7.39 9.76 -17.47
N PRO A 611 6.81 9.61 -18.68
CA PRO A 611 7.29 10.36 -19.84
C PRO A 611 7.23 11.86 -19.53
N LEU A 612 8.38 12.52 -19.58
CA LEU A 612 8.46 13.98 -19.44
C LEU A 612 7.68 14.59 -20.63
N PRO A 613 6.72 15.51 -20.40
CA PRO A 613 5.86 16.02 -21.47
C PRO A 613 6.59 16.64 -22.67
N ASN A 614 7.83 17.11 -22.46
CA ASN A 614 8.68 17.77 -23.45
C ASN A 614 9.98 16.98 -23.73
N ALA A 615 9.99 15.64 -23.67
CA ALA A 615 11.18 14.87 -24.06
C ALA A 615 11.51 15.09 -25.55
N LYS A 616 12.75 15.47 -25.87
CA LYS A 616 13.22 15.64 -27.25
C LYS A 616 13.31 14.25 -27.89
N HIS A 617 12.55 14.03 -28.97
CA HIS A 617 12.76 12.85 -29.82
C HIS A 617 14.06 13.05 -30.60
N LEU A 618 15.19 12.72 -29.97
CA LEU A 618 16.51 12.79 -30.57
C LEU A 618 16.59 11.85 -31.78
N LYS A 619 17.08 12.37 -32.91
CA LYS A 619 17.14 11.64 -34.18
C LYS A 619 18.57 11.57 -34.70
N PRO A 620 19.06 10.39 -35.11
CA PRO A 620 20.24 10.30 -35.96
C PRO A 620 19.91 10.66 -37.42
N PHE A 621 18.71 10.30 -37.88
CA PHE A 621 18.19 10.51 -39.24
C PHE A 621 16.65 10.62 -39.22
N ALA A 622 16.00 10.77 -40.38
CA ALA A 622 14.54 10.79 -40.45
C ALA A 622 13.94 9.50 -39.86
N THR A 623 12.93 9.63 -39.00
CA THR A 623 12.32 8.50 -38.26
C THR A 623 11.73 7.41 -39.14
N GLU A 624 11.43 7.75 -40.40
CA GLU A 624 10.87 6.86 -41.40
C GLU A 624 11.90 5.86 -41.96
N ASP A 625 13.21 6.05 -41.75
CA ASP A 625 14.26 5.16 -42.29
C ASP A 625 14.52 3.89 -41.45
N ILE A 626 14.02 3.84 -40.20
CA ILE A 626 14.29 2.73 -39.28
C ILE A 626 13.45 1.49 -39.66
N LYS A 627 14.08 0.59 -40.42
CA LYS A 627 13.58 -0.77 -40.73
C LYS A 627 13.66 -1.71 -39.52
N VAL A 628 12.53 -2.30 -39.15
CA VAL A 628 12.34 -3.26 -38.05
C VAL A 628 11.79 -4.57 -38.61
N LEU A 629 12.39 -5.71 -38.29
CA LEU A 629 11.90 -7.04 -38.69
C LEU A 629 11.48 -7.85 -37.47
N LEU A 630 10.21 -8.25 -37.38
CA LEU A 630 9.65 -9.01 -36.26
C LEU A 630 9.20 -10.40 -36.71
N LEU A 631 9.75 -11.45 -36.12
CA LEU A 631 9.56 -12.86 -36.50
C LEU A 631 8.74 -13.63 -35.46
N GLU A 632 8.32 -14.86 -35.78
CA GLU A 632 7.74 -15.83 -34.82
C GLU A 632 6.47 -15.37 -34.08
N ASN A 633 5.68 -14.48 -34.70
CA ASN A 633 4.40 -14.02 -34.14
C ASN A 633 4.54 -13.28 -32.79
N VAL A 634 5.45 -12.29 -32.72
CA VAL A 634 5.49 -11.27 -31.64
C VAL A 634 4.08 -10.68 -31.38
N ASN A 635 3.73 -10.55 -30.09
CA ASN A 635 2.45 -10.03 -29.62
C ASN A 635 2.15 -8.62 -30.20
N GLN A 636 0.87 -8.35 -30.47
CA GLN A 636 0.41 -7.11 -31.09
C GLN A 636 0.90 -5.86 -30.35
N THR A 637 0.95 -5.85 -29.01
CA THR A 637 1.34 -4.66 -28.24
C THR A 637 2.79 -4.22 -28.51
N GLY A 638 3.74 -5.15 -28.69
CA GLY A 638 5.11 -4.80 -29.06
C GLY A 638 5.21 -4.22 -30.48
N ARG A 639 4.36 -4.71 -31.39
CA ARG A 639 4.24 -4.17 -32.75
C ARG A 639 3.64 -2.77 -32.74
N ASP A 640 2.62 -2.54 -31.92
CA ASP A 640 1.98 -1.24 -31.77
C ASP A 640 2.95 -0.19 -31.20
N ILE A 641 3.77 -0.56 -30.21
CA ILE A 641 4.78 0.35 -29.61
C ILE A 641 5.81 0.80 -30.66
N LEU A 642 6.37 -0.15 -31.42
CA LEU A 642 7.37 0.15 -32.46
C LEU A 642 6.76 0.93 -33.64
N THR A 643 5.54 0.58 -34.07
CA THR A 643 4.82 1.31 -35.13
C THR A 643 4.50 2.75 -34.72
N LYS A 644 4.17 3.00 -33.45
CA LYS A 644 3.86 4.35 -32.93
C LYS A 644 5.05 5.31 -32.95
N GLN A 645 6.28 4.83 -33.07
CA GLN A 645 7.47 5.69 -33.27
C GLN A 645 7.68 6.10 -34.74
N GLY A 646 6.89 5.58 -35.68
CA GLY A 646 7.03 5.83 -37.12
C GLY A 646 7.99 4.89 -37.85
N TYR A 647 8.46 3.82 -37.20
CA TYR A 647 9.39 2.85 -37.79
C TYR A 647 8.71 1.98 -38.87
N GLN A 648 9.49 1.53 -39.87
CA GLN A 648 9.04 0.57 -40.88
C GLN A 648 9.04 -0.86 -40.30
N VAL A 649 7.90 -1.32 -39.76
CA VAL A 649 7.79 -2.64 -39.12
C VAL A 649 7.32 -3.73 -40.10
N GLU A 650 8.23 -4.59 -40.57
CA GLU A 650 7.88 -5.86 -41.20
C GLU A 650 7.56 -6.92 -40.11
N PHE A 651 6.49 -7.69 -40.30
CA PHE A 651 6.06 -8.72 -39.35
C PHE A 651 5.75 -10.05 -40.03
N LEU A 652 6.40 -11.12 -39.57
CA LEU A 652 6.21 -12.50 -40.02
C LEU A 652 5.79 -13.40 -38.85
N LYS A 653 4.81 -14.28 -39.10
CA LYS A 653 4.27 -15.19 -38.08
C LYS A 653 5.17 -16.41 -37.81
N SER A 654 6.03 -16.77 -38.76
CA SER A 654 6.98 -17.86 -38.65
C SER A 654 8.39 -17.36 -38.34
N SER A 655 9.29 -18.27 -37.96
CA SER A 655 10.72 -18.09 -38.18
C SER A 655 11.05 -18.22 -39.68
N LEU A 656 12.25 -17.81 -40.08
CA LEU A 656 12.78 -17.96 -41.44
C LEU A 656 13.90 -19.03 -41.47
N PRO A 657 14.10 -19.73 -42.61
CA PRO A 657 15.34 -20.46 -42.89
C PRO A 657 16.56 -19.53 -42.91
N GLU A 658 17.74 -20.07 -42.58
CA GLU A 658 18.97 -19.28 -42.40
C GLU A 658 19.32 -18.42 -43.62
N ASP A 659 19.28 -18.96 -44.84
CA ASP A 659 19.67 -18.21 -46.04
C ASP A 659 18.66 -17.09 -46.40
N GLN A 660 17.36 -17.28 -46.10
CA GLN A 660 16.33 -16.24 -46.27
C GLN A 660 16.43 -15.15 -45.18
N LEU A 661 16.87 -15.53 -43.98
CA LEU A 661 17.14 -14.58 -42.90
C LEU A 661 18.37 -13.73 -43.22
N ILE A 662 19.43 -14.33 -43.78
CA ILE A 662 20.62 -13.63 -44.27
C ILE A 662 20.26 -12.60 -45.35
N GLU A 663 19.35 -12.94 -46.27
CA GLU A 663 18.88 -11.98 -47.28
C GLU A 663 18.17 -10.78 -46.65
N LYS A 664 17.24 -11.03 -45.71
CA LYS A 664 16.43 -9.97 -45.08
C LYS A 664 17.16 -9.12 -44.05
N ILE A 665 18.11 -9.68 -43.28
CA ILE A 665 18.73 -8.98 -42.14
C ILE A 665 19.71 -7.87 -42.55
N ARG A 666 20.20 -7.90 -43.80
CA ARG A 666 21.19 -6.94 -44.35
C ARG A 666 20.81 -5.47 -44.20
N ASP A 667 19.52 -5.17 -44.42
CA ASP A 667 18.96 -3.82 -44.45
C ASP A 667 18.28 -3.41 -43.13
N VAL A 668 18.24 -4.29 -42.12
CA VAL A 668 17.44 -4.15 -40.91
C VAL A 668 18.25 -3.50 -39.79
N HIS A 669 17.64 -2.54 -39.08
CA HIS A 669 18.24 -1.84 -37.94
C HIS A 669 17.88 -2.46 -36.59
N VAL A 670 16.69 -3.05 -36.51
CA VAL A 670 16.11 -3.67 -35.30
C VAL A 670 15.53 -5.03 -35.67
N ILE A 671 15.96 -6.12 -35.04
CA ILE A 671 15.33 -7.44 -35.23
C ILE A 671 14.67 -7.95 -33.95
N GLY A 672 13.41 -8.34 -34.03
CA GLY A 672 12.65 -8.97 -32.96
C GLY A 672 12.43 -10.45 -33.25
N ILE A 673 12.86 -11.31 -32.33
CA ILE A 673 12.78 -12.77 -32.44
C ILE A 673 12.12 -13.37 -31.20
N ARG A 674 11.81 -14.67 -31.25
CA ARG A 674 11.43 -15.46 -30.06
C ARG A 674 12.40 -16.64 -29.94
N SER A 675 11.91 -17.84 -29.65
CA SER A 675 12.76 -18.99 -29.26
C SER A 675 13.28 -19.85 -30.42
N LYS A 676 12.78 -19.67 -31.66
CA LYS A 676 13.08 -20.55 -32.80
C LYS A 676 14.12 -19.97 -33.76
N THR A 677 14.13 -18.67 -33.98
CA THR A 677 15.08 -18.03 -34.89
C THR A 677 16.44 -17.94 -34.22
N LYS A 678 17.47 -18.53 -34.83
CA LYS A 678 18.85 -18.41 -34.35
C LYS A 678 19.57 -17.29 -35.07
N LEU A 679 20.28 -16.45 -34.32
CA LEU A 679 21.17 -15.39 -34.81
C LEU A 679 22.60 -15.75 -34.43
N SER A 680 23.21 -16.62 -35.24
CA SER A 680 24.63 -16.99 -35.12
C SER A 680 25.53 -15.89 -35.67
N ALA A 681 26.83 -15.93 -35.32
CA ALA A 681 27.86 -15.10 -35.95
C ALA A 681 27.78 -15.06 -37.50
N ARG A 682 27.45 -16.17 -38.18
CA ARG A 682 27.29 -16.22 -39.65
C ARG A 682 26.19 -15.28 -40.15
N ILE A 683 25.09 -15.16 -39.40
CA ILE A 683 23.92 -14.36 -39.76
C ILE A 683 24.12 -12.90 -39.35
N LEU A 684 24.63 -12.66 -38.12
CA LEU A 684 24.94 -11.32 -37.62
C LEU A 684 26.03 -10.62 -38.47
N LYS A 685 26.97 -11.37 -39.04
CA LYS A 685 27.99 -10.84 -39.98
C LYS A 685 27.41 -10.21 -41.26
N GLU A 686 26.25 -10.67 -41.70
CA GLU A 686 25.58 -10.14 -42.89
C GLU A 686 24.68 -8.93 -42.57
N ALA A 687 24.39 -8.68 -41.29
CA ALA A 687 23.49 -7.63 -40.81
C ALA A 687 24.19 -6.27 -40.71
N ARG A 688 24.34 -5.57 -41.84
CA ARG A 688 25.18 -4.36 -41.98
C ARG A 688 24.69 -3.15 -41.17
N ASN A 689 23.39 -3.01 -41.00
CA ASN A 689 22.76 -1.84 -40.38
C ASN A 689 22.21 -2.14 -38.96
N LEU A 690 22.37 -3.37 -38.48
CA LEU A 690 21.71 -3.86 -37.27
C LEU A 690 22.37 -3.28 -36.01
N ILE A 691 21.61 -2.52 -35.23
CA ILE A 691 22.08 -1.93 -33.97
C ILE A 691 21.51 -2.62 -32.73
N VAL A 692 20.39 -3.36 -32.85
CA VAL A 692 19.76 -4.01 -31.69
C VAL A 692 18.90 -5.25 -32.02
N VAL A 693 18.94 -6.23 -31.11
CA VAL A 693 18.11 -7.44 -31.10
C VAL A 693 17.15 -7.41 -29.91
N GLY A 694 15.86 -7.60 -30.17
CA GLY A 694 14.84 -7.84 -29.14
C GLY A 694 14.43 -9.30 -29.06
N CYS A 695 14.81 -9.99 -27.98
CA CYS A 695 14.32 -11.32 -27.67
C CYS A 695 12.96 -11.21 -26.97
N PHE A 696 11.86 -11.38 -27.70
CA PHE A 696 10.49 -11.39 -27.18
C PHE A 696 10.16 -12.72 -26.47
N CYS A 697 11.03 -13.09 -25.54
CA CYS A 697 11.01 -14.27 -24.69
C CYS A 697 11.97 -14.08 -23.49
N ILE A 698 11.95 -15.01 -22.54
CA ILE A 698 12.80 -14.95 -21.33
C ILE A 698 14.27 -15.25 -21.68
N GLY A 699 14.52 -16.25 -22.52
CA GLY A 699 15.85 -16.72 -22.89
C GLY A 699 16.44 -16.02 -24.11
N THR A 700 17.77 -16.04 -24.18
CA THR A 700 18.59 -15.43 -25.25
C THR A 700 19.58 -16.40 -25.90
N ASN A 701 19.53 -17.69 -25.55
CA ASN A 701 20.39 -18.78 -26.04
C ASN A 701 20.42 -18.96 -27.57
N GLN A 702 19.46 -18.35 -28.27
CA GLN A 702 19.33 -18.32 -29.72
C GLN A 702 20.14 -17.19 -30.39
N VAL A 703 20.76 -16.29 -29.62
CA VAL A 703 21.59 -15.18 -30.12
C VAL A 703 23.06 -15.37 -29.70
N ASP A 704 23.97 -15.15 -30.63
CA ASP A 704 25.40 -15.07 -30.36
C ASP A 704 25.75 -13.74 -29.65
N LEU A 705 25.59 -13.74 -28.31
CA LEU A 705 25.74 -12.54 -27.48
C LEU A 705 27.14 -11.93 -27.53
N GLN A 706 28.18 -12.78 -27.69
CA GLN A 706 29.56 -12.32 -27.79
C GLN A 706 29.79 -11.63 -29.14
N TYR A 707 29.44 -12.28 -30.26
CA TYR A 707 29.57 -11.67 -31.58
C TYR A 707 28.77 -10.36 -31.67
N ALA A 708 27.56 -10.32 -31.10
CA ALA A 708 26.75 -9.12 -31.02
C ALA A 708 27.46 -7.98 -30.25
N ALA A 709 28.04 -8.26 -29.07
CA ALA A 709 28.75 -7.27 -28.26
C ALA A 709 30.00 -6.72 -28.97
N GLU A 710 30.80 -7.60 -29.57
CA GLU A 710 32.01 -7.25 -30.33
C GLU A 710 31.73 -6.33 -31.53
N HIS A 711 30.49 -6.35 -32.05
CA HIS A 711 30.03 -5.51 -33.15
C HIS A 711 29.12 -4.35 -32.70
N GLY A 712 28.97 -4.12 -31.38
CA GLY A 712 28.19 -3.02 -30.81
C GLY A 712 26.66 -3.21 -30.84
N ILE A 713 26.20 -4.40 -31.22
CA ILE A 713 24.79 -4.75 -31.34
C ILE A 713 24.23 -5.05 -29.93
N ALA A 714 23.32 -4.22 -29.45
CA ALA A 714 22.67 -4.45 -28.16
C ALA A 714 21.67 -5.62 -28.23
N VAL A 715 21.54 -6.41 -27.16
CA VAL A 715 20.55 -7.49 -27.05
C VAL A 715 19.72 -7.28 -25.79
N PHE A 716 18.39 -7.21 -25.93
CA PHE A 716 17.44 -7.08 -24.84
C PHE A 716 16.52 -8.30 -24.76
N ASN A 717 16.06 -8.64 -23.56
CA ASN A 717 15.04 -9.65 -23.29
C ASN A 717 14.03 -9.14 -22.25
N SER A 718 13.13 -10.02 -21.82
CA SER A 718 12.15 -9.73 -20.76
C SER A 718 12.23 -10.84 -19.71
N PRO A 719 13.13 -10.74 -18.71
CA PRO A 719 13.47 -11.87 -17.85
C PRO A 719 12.40 -12.21 -16.81
N PHE A 720 11.46 -11.29 -16.51
CA PHE A 720 10.53 -11.43 -15.38
C PHE A 720 9.05 -11.56 -15.77
N SER A 721 8.66 -11.12 -16.98
CA SER A 721 7.25 -10.91 -17.35
C SER A 721 6.37 -12.17 -17.40
N ASN A 722 6.92 -13.38 -17.34
CA ASN A 722 6.15 -14.62 -17.24
C ASN A 722 6.10 -15.23 -15.83
N SER A 723 6.83 -14.67 -14.84
CA SER A 723 7.06 -15.32 -13.53
C SER A 723 5.77 -15.70 -12.82
N ARG A 724 4.75 -14.85 -12.97
CA ARG A 724 3.41 -15.02 -12.40
C ARG A 724 2.65 -16.18 -13.02
N SER A 725 2.71 -16.34 -14.34
CA SER A 725 1.99 -17.40 -15.06
C SER A 725 2.53 -18.79 -14.76
N VAL A 726 3.86 -18.91 -14.58
CA VAL A 726 4.47 -20.18 -14.14
C VAL A 726 3.99 -20.55 -12.73
N ALA A 727 3.96 -19.57 -11.81
CA ALA A 727 3.47 -19.79 -10.45
C ALA A 727 1.97 -20.17 -10.42
N GLU A 728 1.13 -19.57 -11.27
CA GLU A 728 -0.30 -19.90 -11.37
C GLU A 728 -0.54 -21.29 -11.99
N LEU A 729 0.28 -21.72 -12.97
CA LEU A 729 0.23 -23.09 -13.50
C LEU A 729 0.58 -24.11 -12.40
N VAL A 730 1.69 -23.91 -11.67
CA VAL A 730 2.12 -24.86 -10.63
C VAL A 730 1.08 -24.99 -9.50
N ILE A 731 0.37 -23.93 -9.14
CA ILE A 731 -0.77 -24.01 -8.21
C ILE A 731 -1.90 -24.87 -8.78
N ALA A 732 -2.25 -24.69 -10.06
CA ALA A 732 -3.27 -25.50 -10.71
C ALA A 732 -2.87 -26.99 -10.78
N GLU A 733 -1.59 -27.28 -11.04
CA GLU A 733 -1.02 -28.63 -11.04
C GLU A 733 -1.06 -29.27 -9.64
N ILE A 734 -0.63 -28.55 -8.60
CA ILE A 734 -0.68 -29.00 -7.20
C ILE A 734 -2.13 -29.39 -6.83
N ILE A 735 -3.12 -28.56 -7.18
CA ILE A 735 -4.54 -28.87 -6.94
C ILE A 735 -5.00 -30.07 -7.77
N ALA A 736 -4.65 -30.12 -9.06
CA ALA A 736 -5.07 -31.21 -9.94
C ALA A 736 -4.49 -32.57 -9.50
N LEU A 737 -3.22 -32.63 -9.11
CA LEU A 737 -2.56 -33.83 -8.56
C LEU A 737 -3.14 -34.23 -7.20
N ALA A 738 -3.40 -33.26 -6.31
CA ALA A 738 -4.00 -33.52 -5.00
C ALA A 738 -5.42 -34.11 -5.11
N ARG A 739 -6.16 -33.75 -6.16
CA ARG A 739 -7.55 -34.22 -6.42
C ARG A 739 -7.64 -35.36 -7.44
N GLN A 740 -6.51 -35.80 -8.03
CA GLN A 740 -6.44 -36.74 -9.16
C GLN A 740 -7.31 -36.29 -10.36
N LEU A 741 -7.45 -34.98 -10.55
CA LEU A 741 -8.47 -34.37 -11.42
C LEU A 741 -8.32 -34.78 -12.89
N GLY A 742 -7.07 -34.86 -13.39
CA GLY A 742 -6.76 -35.33 -14.74
C GLY A 742 -7.24 -36.76 -14.97
N ASP A 743 -6.89 -37.68 -14.08
CA ASP A 743 -7.36 -39.07 -14.11
C ASP A 743 -8.88 -39.16 -14.08
N ARG A 744 -9.56 -38.45 -13.15
CA ARG A 744 -11.03 -38.47 -13.03
C ARG A 744 -11.70 -37.95 -14.32
N SER A 745 -11.14 -36.90 -14.91
CA SER A 745 -11.64 -36.31 -16.17
C SER A 745 -11.46 -37.28 -17.34
N ASN A 746 -10.25 -37.85 -17.49
CA ASN A 746 -9.93 -38.80 -18.54
C ASN A 746 -10.77 -40.08 -18.45
N GLU A 747 -11.02 -40.62 -17.24
CA GLU A 747 -11.93 -41.75 -17.05
C GLU A 747 -13.35 -41.39 -17.51
N MET A 748 -13.88 -40.22 -17.12
CA MET A 748 -15.22 -39.76 -17.52
C MET A 748 -15.34 -39.53 -19.04
N HIS A 749 -14.33 -38.93 -19.68
CA HIS A 749 -14.29 -38.76 -21.14
C HIS A 749 -14.26 -40.12 -21.89
N ASN A 750 -13.67 -41.16 -21.28
CA ASN A 750 -13.70 -42.53 -21.77
C ASN A 750 -14.88 -43.35 -21.21
N GLY A 751 -15.96 -42.69 -20.76
CA GLY A 751 -17.21 -43.34 -20.32
C GLY A 751 -17.13 -44.11 -18.99
N THR A 752 -16.04 -43.99 -18.24
CA THR A 752 -15.78 -44.73 -16.99
C THR A 752 -16.16 -43.89 -15.76
N TRP A 753 -17.25 -44.27 -15.08
CA TRP A 753 -17.71 -43.59 -13.86
C TRP A 753 -17.00 -44.10 -12.60
N ASN A 754 -15.98 -43.39 -12.13
CA ASN A 754 -15.11 -43.85 -11.04
C ASN A 754 -15.03 -42.84 -9.87
N LYS A 755 -16.10 -42.80 -9.07
CA LYS A 755 -16.26 -41.90 -7.91
C LYS A 755 -15.56 -42.45 -6.67
N VAL A 756 -14.32 -42.02 -6.43
CA VAL A 756 -13.51 -42.36 -5.25
C VAL A 756 -12.97 -41.11 -4.54
N SER A 757 -12.66 -41.25 -3.25
CA SER A 757 -11.97 -40.24 -2.41
C SER A 757 -10.62 -40.72 -1.88
N ASN A 758 -10.22 -41.97 -2.16
CA ASN A 758 -8.99 -42.55 -1.65
C ASN A 758 -7.75 -41.88 -2.29
N LYS A 759 -6.81 -41.43 -1.45
CA LYS A 759 -5.65 -40.61 -1.84
C LYS A 759 -6.02 -39.29 -2.57
N CYS A 760 -7.20 -38.75 -2.31
CA CYS A 760 -7.60 -37.40 -2.73
C CYS A 760 -7.54 -36.46 -1.52
N TRP A 761 -6.93 -35.30 -1.66
CA TRP A 761 -6.59 -34.41 -0.54
C TRP A 761 -7.19 -33.01 -0.67
N GLU A 762 -7.16 -32.25 0.42
CA GLU A 762 -7.18 -30.80 0.39
C GLU A 762 -5.74 -30.30 0.56
N ILE A 763 -5.39 -29.20 -0.12
CA ILE A 763 -4.03 -28.64 -0.09
C ILE A 763 -3.77 -27.76 1.15
N ARG A 764 -4.84 -27.30 1.81
CA ARG A 764 -4.73 -26.50 3.04
C ARG A 764 -4.08 -27.35 4.15
N GLY A 765 -3.05 -26.80 4.79
CA GLY A 765 -2.25 -27.51 5.79
C GLY A 765 -1.29 -28.56 5.22
N LYS A 766 -1.00 -28.51 3.91
CA LYS A 766 0.08 -29.30 3.27
C LYS A 766 1.34 -28.45 3.12
N THR A 767 2.49 -29.12 3.15
CA THR A 767 3.78 -28.46 2.97
C THR A 767 4.21 -28.45 1.51
N LEU A 768 4.46 -27.27 0.94
CA LEU A 768 5.10 -27.07 -0.36
C LEU A 768 6.60 -26.79 -0.15
N GLY A 769 7.45 -27.59 -0.78
CA GLY A 769 8.90 -27.41 -0.83
C GLY A 769 9.35 -26.81 -2.16
N ILE A 770 9.82 -25.56 -2.14
CA ILE A 770 10.28 -24.80 -3.31
C ILE A 770 11.80 -24.91 -3.44
N ILE A 771 12.29 -25.47 -4.54
CA ILE A 771 13.73 -25.58 -4.86
C ILE A 771 14.09 -24.47 -5.86
N GLY A 772 14.87 -23.49 -5.41
CA GLY A 772 15.12 -22.23 -6.11
C GLY A 772 14.05 -21.18 -5.76
N TYR A 773 14.43 -20.18 -4.96
CA TYR A 773 13.52 -19.15 -4.42
C TYR A 773 13.65 -17.79 -5.12
N GLY A 774 14.02 -17.82 -6.41
CA GLY A 774 14.02 -16.65 -7.28
C GLY A 774 12.62 -16.14 -7.64
N HIS A 775 12.50 -15.39 -8.74
CA HIS A 775 11.27 -14.66 -9.12
C HIS A 775 10.01 -15.54 -9.25
N ILE A 776 10.15 -16.79 -9.73
CA ILE A 776 9.01 -17.74 -9.81
C ILE A 776 8.72 -18.36 -8.44
N GLY A 777 9.75 -18.89 -7.75
CA GLY A 777 9.57 -19.56 -6.46
C GLY A 777 8.98 -18.64 -5.37
N SER A 778 9.41 -17.38 -5.33
CA SER A 778 8.86 -16.36 -4.42
C SER A 778 7.42 -15.95 -4.77
N GLN A 779 7.05 -15.82 -6.05
CA GLN A 779 5.64 -15.62 -6.47
C GLN A 779 4.76 -16.82 -6.10
N LEU A 780 5.27 -18.04 -6.30
CA LEU A 780 4.58 -19.28 -5.94
C LEU A 780 4.39 -19.42 -4.42
N SER A 781 5.37 -18.99 -3.62
CA SER A 781 5.28 -18.92 -2.16
C SER A 781 4.03 -18.16 -1.71
N VAL A 782 3.87 -16.93 -2.19
CA VAL A 782 2.75 -16.04 -1.84
C VAL A 782 1.41 -16.65 -2.24
N LEU A 783 1.34 -17.35 -3.38
CA LEU A 783 0.13 -18.03 -3.82
C LEU A 783 -0.21 -19.27 -2.98
N ALA A 784 0.78 -20.11 -2.67
CA ALA A 784 0.58 -21.31 -1.86
C ALA A 784 0.12 -20.96 -0.44
N GLU A 785 0.71 -19.94 0.17
CA GLU A 785 0.31 -19.42 1.48
C GLU A 785 -1.09 -18.80 1.47
N ALA A 786 -1.48 -18.08 0.41
CA ALA A 786 -2.83 -17.56 0.23
C ALA A 786 -3.89 -18.69 0.10
N MET A 787 -3.49 -19.89 -0.32
CA MET A 787 -4.33 -21.10 -0.30
C MET A 787 -4.21 -21.91 1.00
N GLY A 788 -3.45 -21.42 1.98
CA GLY A 788 -3.26 -22.04 3.29
C GLY A 788 -2.33 -23.25 3.30
N MET A 789 -1.38 -23.34 2.35
CA MET A 789 -0.24 -24.25 2.44
C MET A 789 0.85 -23.67 3.34
N SER A 790 1.67 -24.52 3.95
CA SER A 790 2.93 -24.11 4.60
C SER A 790 4.06 -24.19 3.57
N VAL A 791 4.92 -23.16 3.49
CA VAL A 791 6.00 -23.14 2.48
C VAL A 791 7.38 -23.31 3.12
N LEU A 792 8.13 -24.28 2.63
CA LEU A 792 9.57 -24.42 2.85
C LEU A 792 10.29 -24.12 1.55
N TYR A 793 11.50 -23.55 1.61
CA TYR A 793 12.34 -23.40 0.42
C TYR A 793 13.81 -23.74 0.66
N TYR A 794 14.46 -24.20 -0.41
CA TYR A 794 15.90 -24.42 -0.46
C TYR A 794 16.47 -23.64 -1.65
N ASP A 795 17.47 -22.83 -1.36
CA ASP A 795 18.26 -22.09 -2.34
C ASP A 795 19.73 -22.10 -1.86
N VAL A 796 20.66 -21.96 -2.81
CA VAL A 796 22.10 -21.86 -2.52
C VAL A 796 22.50 -20.46 -2.04
N VAL A 797 21.67 -19.46 -2.34
CA VAL A 797 21.76 -18.10 -1.77
C VAL A 797 20.84 -18.01 -0.54
N ASN A 798 21.29 -17.32 0.50
CA ASN A 798 20.43 -16.98 1.64
C ASN A 798 19.51 -15.81 1.22
N LEU A 799 18.29 -16.14 0.77
CA LEU A 799 17.32 -15.19 0.23
C LEU A 799 16.28 -14.84 1.28
N MET A 800 15.82 -13.59 1.30
CA MET A 800 14.78 -13.15 2.23
C MET A 800 13.43 -13.78 1.85
N ALA A 801 12.80 -14.46 2.80
CA ALA A 801 11.48 -15.06 2.63
C ALA A 801 10.42 -13.99 2.32
N LEU A 802 9.41 -14.36 1.53
CA LEU A 802 8.14 -13.63 1.45
C LEU A 802 7.10 -14.35 2.29
N GLY A 803 6.38 -13.59 3.13
CA GLY A 803 5.33 -14.13 4.00
C GLY A 803 5.87 -15.04 5.11
N THR A 804 5.22 -16.18 5.28
CA THR A 804 5.50 -17.20 6.31
C THR A 804 6.46 -18.29 5.86
N ALA A 805 6.92 -18.25 4.60
CA ALA A 805 7.86 -19.21 4.06
C ALA A 805 9.18 -19.29 4.83
N ARG A 806 9.76 -20.49 4.89
CA ARG A 806 10.97 -20.77 5.67
C ARG A 806 12.08 -21.40 4.84
N GLN A 807 13.25 -20.76 4.79
CA GLN A 807 14.45 -21.39 4.24
C GLN A 807 14.87 -22.57 5.12
N VAL A 808 15.19 -23.70 4.49
CA VAL A 808 15.85 -24.85 5.13
C VAL A 808 17.29 -24.96 4.63
N PRO A 809 18.25 -25.40 5.47
CA PRO A 809 19.67 -25.33 5.14
C PRO A 809 20.15 -26.38 4.13
N THR A 810 19.35 -27.41 3.85
CA THR A 810 19.71 -28.50 2.93
C THR A 810 18.50 -28.96 2.11
N LEU A 811 18.77 -29.43 0.88
CA LEU A 811 17.77 -30.05 0.02
C LEU A 811 17.10 -31.26 0.70
N GLU A 812 17.88 -32.09 1.40
CA GLU A 812 17.36 -33.24 2.18
C GLU A 812 16.35 -32.83 3.25
N SER A 813 16.55 -31.68 3.92
CA SER A 813 15.59 -31.12 4.87
C SER A 813 14.29 -30.66 4.20
N LEU A 814 14.35 -30.21 2.94
CA LEU A 814 13.16 -29.86 2.16
C LEU A 814 12.37 -31.11 1.74
N LEU A 815 13.05 -32.08 1.11
CA LEU A 815 12.43 -33.29 0.56
C LEU A 815 11.76 -34.14 1.65
N SER A 816 12.39 -34.27 2.82
CA SER A 816 11.90 -35.07 3.94
C SER A 816 10.72 -34.46 4.72
N GLN A 817 10.42 -33.16 4.52
CA GLN A 817 9.32 -32.46 5.20
C GLN A 817 8.13 -32.16 4.26
N SER A 818 8.36 -32.03 2.96
CA SER A 818 7.35 -31.53 2.01
C SER A 818 6.37 -32.60 1.54
N ASP A 819 5.07 -32.25 1.42
CA ASP A 819 4.06 -33.09 0.75
C ASP A 819 4.14 -32.91 -0.78
N PHE A 820 4.41 -31.68 -1.24
CA PHE A 820 4.63 -31.31 -2.65
C PHE A 820 6.01 -30.69 -2.79
N VAL A 821 6.78 -31.06 -3.81
CA VAL A 821 8.08 -30.48 -4.13
C VAL A 821 8.04 -29.87 -5.53
N THR A 822 8.61 -28.68 -5.71
CA THR A 822 8.63 -27.97 -7.01
C THR A 822 10.01 -27.41 -7.34
N CYS A 823 10.42 -27.51 -8.61
CA CYS A 823 11.72 -27.07 -9.11
C CYS A 823 11.63 -25.77 -9.92
N HIS A 824 12.41 -24.76 -9.53
CA HIS A 824 12.51 -23.43 -10.14
C HIS A 824 13.97 -22.96 -10.27
N VAL A 825 14.87 -23.87 -10.68
CA VAL A 825 16.31 -23.64 -10.81
C VAL A 825 16.75 -23.37 -12.26
N PRO A 826 17.87 -22.65 -12.49
CA PRO A 826 18.49 -22.55 -13.81
C PRO A 826 19.12 -23.89 -14.24
N GLU A 827 19.44 -24.01 -15.53
CA GLU A 827 20.20 -25.14 -16.06
C GLU A 827 21.70 -24.86 -15.91
N LEU A 828 22.34 -25.64 -15.04
CA LEU A 828 23.75 -25.55 -14.67
C LEU A 828 24.32 -26.97 -14.53
N PRO A 829 25.66 -27.17 -14.59
CA PRO A 829 26.28 -28.46 -14.30
C PRO A 829 25.85 -29.06 -12.96
N GLU A 830 25.59 -28.22 -11.95
CA GLU A 830 25.23 -28.59 -10.58
C GLU A 830 23.74 -28.91 -10.39
N THR A 831 22.86 -28.40 -11.26
CA THR A 831 21.40 -28.63 -11.19
C THR A 831 20.94 -29.80 -12.07
N LYS A 832 21.78 -30.25 -13.00
CA LYS A 832 21.51 -31.37 -13.90
C LYS A 832 21.32 -32.69 -13.13
N ASN A 833 20.17 -33.33 -13.33
CA ASN A 833 19.70 -34.52 -12.62
C ASN A 833 19.76 -34.40 -11.09
N MET A 834 19.63 -33.19 -10.52
CA MET A 834 19.71 -32.97 -9.07
C MET A 834 18.59 -33.69 -8.29
N ILE A 835 17.46 -33.99 -8.95
CA ILE A 835 16.43 -34.90 -8.43
C ILE A 835 16.57 -36.25 -9.15
N GLY A 836 17.39 -37.13 -8.58
CA GLY A 836 17.58 -38.52 -9.00
C GLY A 836 17.04 -39.52 -7.96
N GLN A 837 17.36 -40.81 -8.15
CA GLN A 837 16.87 -41.91 -7.29
C GLN A 837 17.05 -41.62 -5.79
N ARG A 838 18.23 -41.16 -5.36
CA ARG A 838 18.52 -40.85 -3.94
C ARG A 838 17.58 -39.77 -3.38
N GLN A 839 17.27 -38.74 -4.16
CA GLN A 839 16.37 -37.67 -3.75
C GLN A 839 14.93 -38.18 -3.69
N PHE A 840 14.51 -39.04 -4.62
CA PHE A 840 13.21 -39.73 -4.52
C PHE A 840 13.13 -40.62 -3.27
N GLU A 841 14.22 -41.29 -2.85
CA GLU A 841 14.27 -42.05 -1.61
C GLU A 841 14.14 -41.16 -0.35
N GLN A 842 14.71 -39.95 -0.38
CA GLN A 842 14.62 -38.93 0.68
C GLN A 842 13.26 -38.19 0.77
N MET A 843 12.46 -38.20 -0.30
CA MET A 843 11.12 -37.61 -0.29
C MET A 843 10.14 -38.37 0.61
N ARG A 844 9.10 -37.72 1.13
CA ARG A 844 8.05 -38.37 1.94
C ARG A 844 7.26 -39.40 1.11
N ASP A 845 6.89 -40.52 1.71
CA ASP A 845 6.11 -41.56 1.02
C ASP A 845 4.73 -41.04 0.59
N GLY A 846 4.44 -41.11 -0.71
CA GLY A 846 3.21 -40.57 -1.29
C GLY A 846 3.21 -39.04 -1.51
N SER A 847 4.40 -38.42 -1.58
CA SER A 847 4.58 -37.02 -1.96
C SER A 847 4.45 -36.79 -3.47
N TYR A 848 4.48 -35.53 -3.91
CA TYR A 848 4.31 -35.11 -5.30
C TYR A 848 5.51 -34.30 -5.79
N LEU A 849 5.86 -34.39 -7.08
CA LEU A 849 6.93 -33.59 -7.71
C LEU A 849 6.40 -32.76 -8.88
N ILE A 850 6.79 -31.48 -8.95
CA ILE A 850 6.50 -30.58 -10.06
C ILE A 850 7.82 -30.05 -10.64
N ASN A 851 7.95 -30.03 -11.97
CA ASN A 851 9.05 -29.33 -12.65
C ASN A 851 8.53 -28.42 -13.77
N ALA A 852 8.60 -27.12 -13.51
CA ALA A 852 8.32 -26.04 -14.46
C ALA A 852 9.56 -25.13 -14.61
N SER A 853 10.76 -25.72 -14.67
CA SER A 853 12.03 -25.01 -14.76
C SER A 853 12.86 -25.40 -15.98
N ARG A 854 13.58 -26.52 -15.91
CA ARG A 854 14.42 -27.05 -16.99
C ARG A 854 14.31 -28.56 -17.06
N GLY A 855 14.21 -29.10 -18.27
CA GLY A 855 13.96 -30.52 -18.50
C GLY A 855 15.08 -31.46 -18.02
N SER A 856 16.29 -30.93 -17.85
CA SER A 856 17.48 -31.62 -17.36
C SER A 856 17.61 -31.69 -15.83
N VAL A 857 16.68 -31.13 -15.05
CA VAL A 857 16.76 -31.06 -13.57
C VAL A 857 16.34 -32.37 -12.88
N VAL A 858 15.47 -33.15 -13.51
CA VAL A 858 14.87 -34.37 -12.95
C VAL A 858 15.25 -35.58 -13.79
N ASP A 859 15.73 -36.63 -13.15
CA ASP A 859 15.94 -37.95 -13.78
C ASP A 859 14.56 -38.61 -14.02
N ILE A 860 14.06 -38.51 -15.26
CA ILE A 860 12.73 -39.02 -15.63
C ILE A 860 12.64 -40.56 -15.51
N PRO A 861 13.63 -41.38 -15.93
CA PRO A 861 13.69 -42.79 -15.57
C PRO A 861 13.57 -43.08 -14.07
N ALA A 862 14.26 -42.33 -13.21
CA ALA A 862 14.13 -42.48 -11.76
C ALA A 862 12.75 -42.07 -11.23
N LEU A 863 12.14 -41.00 -11.79
CA LEU A 863 10.77 -40.59 -11.47
C LEU A 863 9.76 -41.68 -11.83
N ILE A 864 9.88 -42.30 -13.00
CA ILE A 864 9.02 -43.41 -13.44
C ILE A 864 9.12 -44.58 -12.46
N HIS A 865 10.32 -44.91 -11.98
CA HIS A 865 10.51 -45.93 -10.95
C HIS A 865 9.85 -45.53 -9.61
N ALA A 866 10.07 -44.29 -9.14
CA ALA A 866 9.51 -43.77 -7.89
C ALA A 866 7.98 -43.67 -7.90
N MET A 867 7.36 -43.41 -9.05
CA MET A 867 5.90 -43.46 -9.21
C MET A 867 5.39 -44.91 -9.28
N ARG A 868 6.09 -45.81 -9.96
CA ARG A 868 5.72 -47.25 -10.03
C ARG A 868 5.84 -47.97 -8.68
N SER A 869 6.77 -47.57 -7.82
CA SER A 869 6.87 -48.05 -6.42
C SER A 869 5.87 -47.38 -5.47
N GLY A 870 5.19 -46.31 -5.90
CA GLY A 870 4.27 -45.52 -5.07
C GLY A 870 4.95 -44.59 -4.07
N LYS A 871 6.27 -44.42 -4.14
CA LYS A 871 7.05 -43.44 -3.36
C LYS A 871 6.62 -42.01 -3.69
N VAL A 872 6.38 -41.73 -4.98
CA VAL A 872 5.76 -40.51 -5.49
C VAL A 872 4.30 -40.83 -5.91
N ALA A 873 3.33 -40.07 -5.40
CA ALA A 873 1.89 -40.28 -5.64
C ALA A 873 1.34 -39.57 -6.89
N GLY A 874 2.14 -38.70 -7.51
CA GLY A 874 1.80 -37.99 -8.74
C GLY A 874 2.88 -36.97 -9.10
N ALA A 875 2.95 -36.56 -10.36
CA ALA A 875 3.93 -35.58 -10.81
C ALA A 875 3.41 -34.69 -11.95
N ALA A 876 3.94 -33.46 -12.05
CA ALA A 876 3.69 -32.54 -13.15
C ALA A 876 5.00 -32.12 -13.82
N LEU A 877 5.02 -32.15 -15.15
CA LEU A 877 6.19 -31.82 -15.98
C LEU A 877 5.76 -30.92 -17.13
N ASP A 878 6.33 -29.72 -17.20
CA ASP A 878 6.14 -28.80 -18.34
C ASP A 878 7.34 -28.84 -19.32
N VAL A 879 8.49 -29.35 -18.88
CA VAL A 879 9.79 -29.24 -19.56
C VAL A 879 10.53 -30.57 -19.66
N TYR A 880 11.23 -30.79 -20.77
CA TYR A 880 11.83 -32.10 -21.11
C TYR A 880 13.28 -31.97 -21.64
N PRO A 881 14.14 -33.01 -21.48
CA PRO A 881 15.51 -33.02 -22.01
C PRO A 881 15.62 -32.80 -23.53
N ASN A 882 14.65 -33.31 -24.30
CA ASN A 882 14.50 -33.05 -25.73
C ASN A 882 13.04 -32.68 -26.01
N GLU A 883 12.82 -31.59 -26.75
CA GLU A 883 11.51 -31.00 -27.02
C GLU A 883 11.28 -30.80 -28.54
N PRO A 884 10.03 -30.93 -29.06
CA PRO A 884 9.78 -30.76 -30.49
C PRO A 884 9.91 -29.31 -30.96
N ALA A 885 10.38 -29.09 -32.19
CA ALA A 885 10.49 -27.76 -32.79
C ALA A 885 9.13 -27.09 -33.14
N GLY A 886 8.01 -27.81 -33.01
CA GLY A 886 6.68 -27.31 -33.31
C GLY A 886 5.56 -28.31 -32.98
N ASN A 887 4.32 -27.86 -33.15
CA ASN A 887 3.12 -28.59 -32.75
C ASN A 887 2.87 -29.81 -33.66
N GLY A 888 2.53 -30.96 -33.06
CA GLY A 888 2.23 -32.22 -33.74
C GLY A 888 2.52 -33.42 -32.83
N ASP A 889 2.28 -34.63 -33.32
CA ASP A 889 2.31 -35.89 -32.54
C ASP A 889 3.73 -36.43 -32.24
N TYR A 890 4.66 -35.51 -31.97
CA TYR A 890 6.09 -35.80 -31.80
C TYR A 890 6.47 -36.28 -30.39
N PHE A 891 5.57 -36.24 -29.41
CA PHE A 891 5.85 -36.67 -28.04
C PHE A 891 5.73 -38.20 -27.90
N ASN A 892 6.69 -38.91 -28.51
CA ASN A 892 6.78 -40.35 -28.63
C ASN A 892 8.19 -40.85 -28.26
N SER A 893 8.43 -42.17 -28.38
CA SER A 893 9.71 -42.79 -27.99
C SER A 893 10.92 -42.40 -28.83
N ASP A 894 10.73 -41.82 -30.03
CA ASP A 894 11.82 -41.36 -30.89
C ASP A 894 12.40 -40.02 -30.39
N LEU A 895 11.59 -39.22 -29.69
CA LEU A 895 12.00 -37.95 -29.07
C LEU A 895 12.74 -38.18 -27.73
N ASN A 896 12.18 -39.03 -26.86
CA ASN A 896 12.85 -39.50 -25.65
C ASN A 896 12.45 -40.97 -25.39
N ASN A 897 13.43 -41.84 -25.15
CA ASN A 897 13.22 -43.29 -25.04
C ASN A 897 12.20 -43.70 -23.95
N TRP A 898 12.13 -42.97 -22.83
CA TRP A 898 11.21 -43.18 -21.72
C TRP A 898 9.79 -42.63 -21.92
N THR A 899 9.49 -41.92 -23.03
CA THR A 899 8.20 -41.23 -23.20
C THR A 899 6.99 -42.17 -23.17
N ALA A 900 7.10 -43.39 -23.69
CA ALA A 900 6.02 -44.39 -23.61
C ALA A 900 5.75 -44.84 -22.17
N ASP A 901 6.79 -45.08 -21.37
CA ASP A 901 6.67 -45.43 -19.96
C ASP A 901 6.06 -44.28 -19.14
N LEU A 902 6.51 -43.04 -19.36
CA LEU A 902 5.97 -41.85 -18.67
C LEU A 902 4.48 -41.66 -18.97
N ARG A 903 4.09 -41.78 -20.25
CA ARG A 903 2.68 -41.69 -20.70
C ARG A 903 1.79 -42.84 -20.20
N SER A 904 2.37 -43.92 -19.66
CA SER A 904 1.62 -45.05 -19.08
C SER A 904 1.22 -44.84 -17.61
N LEU A 905 1.77 -43.81 -16.95
CA LEU A 905 1.54 -43.55 -15.53
C LEU A 905 0.16 -42.92 -15.27
N LYS A 906 -0.33 -43.11 -14.04
CA LYS A 906 -1.53 -42.46 -13.51
C LYS A 906 -1.15 -41.28 -12.62
N ASN A 907 -2.05 -40.31 -12.48
CA ASN A 907 -1.85 -39.07 -11.75
C ASN A 907 -0.56 -38.33 -12.16
N VAL A 908 -0.30 -38.30 -13.48
CA VAL A 908 0.78 -37.52 -14.09
C VAL A 908 0.17 -36.42 -14.97
N ILE A 909 0.72 -35.21 -14.87
CA ILE A 909 0.37 -34.07 -15.72
C ILE A 909 1.57 -33.80 -16.62
N LEU A 910 1.33 -33.76 -17.94
CA LEU A 910 2.35 -33.54 -18.96
C LEU A 910 1.88 -32.38 -19.84
N THR A 911 2.57 -31.25 -19.77
CA THR A 911 2.28 -30.06 -20.57
C THR A 911 3.45 -29.74 -21.52
N PRO A 912 3.21 -29.05 -22.66
CA PRO A 912 4.24 -28.85 -23.68
C PRO A 912 4.93 -27.47 -23.57
N HIS A 913 5.65 -27.23 -22.48
CA HIS A 913 6.41 -26.00 -22.20
C HIS A 913 5.56 -24.71 -22.28
N ILE A 914 4.43 -24.72 -21.56
CA ILE A 914 3.41 -23.65 -21.58
C ILE A 914 3.36 -22.79 -20.32
N GLY A 915 4.13 -23.07 -19.27
CA GLY A 915 4.07 -22.30 -18.01
C GLY A 915 4.35 -20.80 -18.18
N GLY A 916 5.15 -20.44 -19.18
CA GLY A 916 5.42 -19.04 -19.54
C GLY A 916 4.51 -18.44 -20.63
N SER A 917 3.54 -19.19 -21.15
CA SER A 917 2.94 -18.98 -22.48
C SER A 917 1.50 -18.43 -22.42
N THR A 918 1.22 -17.48 -21.54
CA THR A 918 -0.08 -16.76 -21.44
C THR A 918 -0.11 -15.51 -22.30
N GLU A 919 -1.30 -15.05 -22.70
CA GLU A 919 -1.46 -13.77 -23.43
C GLU A 919 -1.01 -12.57 -22.58
N GLU A 920 -1.24 -12.63 -21.26
CA GLU A 920 -0.76 -11.65 -20.30
C GLU A 920 0.77 -11.54 -20.32
N ALA A 921 1.48 -12.67 -20.28
CA ALA A 921 2.94 -12.72 -20.35
C ALA A 921 3.45 -12.29 -21.74
N GLN A 922 2.83 -12.75 -22.84
CA GLN A 922 3.24 -12.34 -24.19
C GLN A 922 3.01 -10.85 -24.44
N ARG A 923 1.96 -10.26 -23.87
CA ARG A 923 1.73 -8.82 -23.87
C ARG A 923 2.75 -8.08 -23.00
N ALA A 924 3.05 -8.57 -21.81
CA ALA A 924 4.03 -7.94 -20.91
C ALA A 924 5.45 -7.95 -21.50
N ILE A 925 5.89 -9.08 -22.06
CA ILE A 925 7.11 -9.21 -22.87
C ILE A 925 7.08 -8.24 -24.07
N GLY A 926 5.93 -8.12 -24.75
CA GLY A 926 5.72 -7.18 -25.84
C GLY A 926 5.92 -5.71 -25.45
N VAL A 927 5.51 -5.33 -24.24
CA VAL A 927 5.76 -3.99 -23.67
C VAL A 927 7.22 -3.84 -23.28
N GLU A 928 7.75 -4.72 -22.43
CA GLU A 928 9.09 -4.58 -21.83
C GLU A 928 10.20 -4.55 -22.89
N VAL A 929 10.17 -5.45 -23.87
CA VAL A 929 11.13 -5.46 -24.99
C VAL A 929 10.84 -4.31 -25.96
N GLY A 930 9.58 -3.99 -26.23
CA GLY A 930 9.21 -2.85 -27.09
C GLY A 930 9.78 -1.53 -26.57
N ASP A 931 9.55 -1.22 -25.28
CA ASP A 931 10.02 0.00 -24.64
C ASP A 931 11.54 0.00 -24.42
N ALA A 932 12.20 -1.16 -24.26
CA ALA A 932 13.66 -1.26 -24.27
C ALA A 932 14.25 -0.92 -25.65
N LEU A 933 13.70 -1.49 -26.72
CA LEU A 933 14.10 -1.19 -28.10
C LEU A 933 13.92 0.29 -28.45
N VAL A 934 12.77 0.88 -28.11
CA VAL A 934 12.49 2.31 -28.35
C VAL A 934 13.50 3.21 -27.64
N ARG A 935 13.78 2.95 -26.35
CA ARG A 935 14.75 3.74 -25.56
C ARG A 935 16.18 3.59 -26.08
N TYR A 936 16.62 2.40 -26.50
CA TYR A 936 17.95 2.22 -27.09
C TYR A 936 18.10 2.93 -28.45
N VAL A 937 17.05 2.90 -29.29
CA VAL A 937 17.06 3.56 -30.62
C VAL A 937 17.02 5.09 -30.49
N ASN A 938 16.13 5.64 -29.65
CA ASN A 938 15.89 7.09 -29.55
C ASN A 938 16.79 7.80 -28.51
N GLU A 939 17.21 7.13 -27.43
CA GLU A 939 17.93 7.79 -26.31
C GLU A 939 19.32 7.21 -26.04
N GLY A 940 19.67 6.06 -26.63
CA GLY A 940 20.98 5.42 -26.49
C GLY A 940 21.22 4.65 -25.19
N THR A 941 20.21 4.53 -24.32
CA THR A 941 20.36 3.80 -23.04
C THR A 941 20.44 2.29 -23.23
N THR A 942 21.33 1.65 -22.49
CA THR A 942 21.56 0.19 -22.51
C THR A 942 21.06 -0.52 -21.25
N LEU A 943 20.22 0.12 -20.42
CA LEU A 943 19.62 -0.49 -19.24
C LEU A 943 18.85 -1.78 -19.59
N GLY A 944 19.23 -2.90 -18.98
CA GLY A 944 18.70 -4.24 -19.27
C GLY A 944 19.30 -4.94 -20.50
N ALA A 945 20.41 -4.44 -21.08
CA ALA A 945 21.08 -5.12 -22.18
C ALA A 945 21.89 -6.34 -21.69
N VAL A 946 21.55 -7.54 -22.18
CA VAL A 946 22.16 -8.78 -21.66
C VAL A 946 23.63 -8.96 -22.05
N ASN A 947 24.13 -8.23 -23.05
CA ASN A 947 25.47 -8.41 -23.62
C ASN A 947 26.39 -7.17 -23.58
N LEU A 948 25.87 -5.98 -23.25
CA LEU A 948 26.64 -4.72 -23.18
C LEU A 948 26.79 -4.22 -21.72
N PRO A 949 27.62 -3.18 -21.47
CA PRO A 949 27.60 -2.41 -20.22
C PRO A 949 26.28 -1.62 -20.08
N GLU A 950 25.84 -1.33 -18.86
CA GLU A 950 24.55 -0.65 -18.62
C GLU A 950 24.74 0.85 -18.34
N VAL A 951 24.40 1.68 -19.31
CA VAL A 951 24.63 3.14 -19.30
C VAL A 951 23.33 3.89 -19.59
N ALA A 952 23.06 4.93 -18.80
CA ALA A 952 21.91 5.82 -18.98
C ALA A 952 22.21 7.25 -18.55
N LEU A 953 21.67 8.20 -19.32
CA LEU A 953 21.54 9.61 -18.94
C LEU A 953 20.04 9.96 -18.94
N ARG A 954 19.70 11.13 -18.40
CA ARG A 954 18.34 11.70 -18.58
C ARG A 954 18.01 11.83 -20.07
N SER A 955 16.73 11.88 -20.44
CA SER A 955 16.33 12.38 -21.75
C SER A 955 16.72 13.87 -21.88
N LEU A 956 17.11 14.31 -23.08
CA LEU A 956 17.20 15.74 -23.41
C LEU A 956 15.77 16.30 -23.60
N THR A 957 15.52 17.58 -23.32
CA THR A 957 14.19 18.20 -23.50
C THR A 957 14.11 19.05 -24.77
N MET A 958 12.90 19.35 -25.21
CA MET A 958 12.65 20.24 -26.36
C MET A 958 13.23 21.65 -26.16
N ASP A 959 13.50 22.04 -24.90
CA ASP A 959 14.12 23.29 -24.50
C ASP A 959 15.67 23.28 -24.68
N GLU A 960 16.23 22.16 -25.16
CA GLU A 960 17.67 21.94 -25.41
C GLU A 960 17.93 21.73 -26.92
N PRO A 961 17.67 22.74 -27.78
CA PRO A 961 17.70 22.58 -29.23
C PRO A 961 19.10 22.28 -29.77
N GLU A 962 20.12 23.01 -29.31
CA GLU A 962 21.52 22.94 -29.78
C GLU A 962 22.36 21.88 -29.02
N HIS A 963 21.71 20.85 -28.47
CA HIS A 963 22.38 19.73 -27.80
C HIS A 963 22.34 18.46 -28.65
N ALA A 964 23.46 17.72 -28.66
CA ALA A 964 23.55 16.39 -29.24
C ALA A 964 24.06 15.38 -28.20
N ARG A 965 23.60 14.14 -28.34
CA ARG A 965 24.05 12.98 -27.57
C ARG A 965 25.04 12.15 -28.39
N VAL A 966 26.30 12.17 -27.99
CA VAL A 966 27.36 11.30 -28.53
C VAL A 966 27.33 9.96 -27.82
N ILE A 967 27.26 8.89 -28.60
CA ILE A 967 27.38 7.49 -28.15
C ILE A 967 28.58 6.88 -28.85
N TYR A 968 29.51 6.34 -28.07
CA TYR A 968 30.75 5.78 -28.59
C TYR A 968 31.02 4.43 -27.91
N ILE A 969 30.76 3.35 -28.65
CA ILE A 969 31.05 1.97 -28.24
C ILE A 969 32.48 1.65 -28.68
N HIS A 970 33.32 1.17 -27.78
CA HIS A 970 34.75 0.98 -28.05
C HIS A 970 35.35 -0.23 -27.34
N GLN A 971 36.51 -0.67 -27.84
CA GLN A 971 37.35 -1.65 -27.18
C GLN A 971 37.83 -1.10 -25.83
N ASN A 972 37.74 -1.93 -24.78
CA ASN A 972 38.06 -1.56 -23.40
C ASN A 972 39.57 -1.55 -23.14
N ILE A 973 40.28 -0.64 -23.81
CA ILE A 973 41.76 -0.53 -23.75
C ILE A 973 42.21 0.83 -23.18
N PRO A 974 43.37 0.89 -22.50
CA PRO A 974 43.84 2.12 -21.87
C PRO A 974 43.99 3.31 -22.84
N GLY A 975 43.62 4.50 -22.36
CA GLY A 975 43.82 5.76 -23.08
C GLY A 975 42.73 6.13 -24.12
N VAL A 976 41.73 5.27 -24.36
CA VAL A 976 40.63 5.60 -25.30
C VAL A 976 39.80 6.79 -24.81
N LEU A 977 39.36 6.78 -23.54
CA LEU A 977 38.60 7.88 -22.94
C LEU A 977 39.33 9.22 -23.01
N ARG A 978 40.67 9.22 -22.94
CA ARG A 978 41.48 10.41 -23.14
C ARG A 978 41.31 10.96 -24.56
N LYS A 979 41.44 10.12 -25.59
CA LYS A 979 41.27 10.53 -26.99
C LYS A 979 39.85 11.01 -27.30
N VAL A 980 38.83 10.37 -26.72
CA VAL A 980 37.44 10.80 -26.85
C VAL A 980 37.24 12.18 -26.22
N ASN A 981 37.73 12.40 -25.00
CA ASN A 981 37.62 13.70 -24.35
C ASN A 981 38.52 14.78 -25.01
N GLU A 982 39.62 14.40 -25.67
CA GLU A 982 40.42 15.29 -26.54
C GLU A 982 39.70 15.65 -27.86
N ILE A 983 38.73 14.86 -28.32
CA ILE A 983 37.86 15.19 -29.46
C ILE A 983 36.67 16.06 -29.03
N LEU A 984 36.06 15.77 -27.87
CA LEU A 984 34.93 16.53 -27.33
C LEU A 984 35.35 17.85 -26.65
N GLY A 985 36.64 18.06 -26.39
CA GLY A 985 37.16 19.16 -25.56
C GLY A 985 36.96 20.58 -26.11
N ASP A 986 36.58 20.72 -27.38
CA ASP A 986 36.18 21.99 -28.00
C ASP A 986 34.71 22.38 -27.65
N HIS A 987 33.96 21.49 -26.99
CA HIS A 987 32.55 21.65 -26.62
C HIS A 987 32.32 21.51 -25.11
N ASN A 988 31.22 22.09 -24.62
CA ASN A 988 30.77 21.86 -23.24
C ASN A 988 30.10 20.49 -23.13
N VAL A 989 30.56 19.67 -22.19
CA VAL A 989 30.03 18.32 -21.92
C VAL A 989 29.15 18.39 -20.67
N ASP A 990 27.85 18.61 -20.86
CA ASP A 990 26.90 18.79 -19.76
C ASP A 990 26.72 17.53 -18.91
N LYS A 991 26.79 16.36 -19.55
CA LYS A 991 26.73 15.05 -18.88
C LYS A 991 27.58 14.02 -19.62
N GLN A 992 28.25 13.16 -18.87
CA GLN A 992 29.00 12.02 -19.41
C GLN A 992 28.85 10.82 -18.47
N MET A 993 28.57 9.64 -19.02
CA MET A 993 28.62 8.36 -18.31
C MET A 993 29.33 7.33 -19.19
N THR A 994 30.11 6.44 -18.57
CA THR A 994 30.73 5.31 -19.25
C THR A 994 30.81 4.11 -18.32
N ASP A 995 30.66 2.92 -18.87
CA ASP A 995 30.78 1.63 -18.19
C ASP A 995 31.44 0.60 -19.14
N SER A 996 31.99 -0.49 -18.59
CA SER A 996 32.74 -1.48 -19.36
C SER A 996 32.53 -2.92 -18.87
N ARG A 997 32.46 -3.85 -19.82
CA ARG A 997 32.09 -5.26 -19.58
C ARG A 997 32.92 -6.16 -20.49
N GLY A 998 33.96 -6.77 -19.92
CA GLY A 998 34.98 -7.48 -20.70
C GLY A 998 35.70 -6.53 -21.65
N ASP A 999 35.87 -6.94 -22.90
CA ASP A 999 36.59 -6.18 -23.93
C ASP A 999 35.79 -5.02 -24.56
N VAL A 1000 34.52 -4.82 -24.16
CA VAL A 1000 33.64 -3.77 -24.69
C VAL A 1000 33.32 -2.72 -23.62
N ALA A 1001 33.44 -1.45 -23.99
CA ALA A 1001 33.04 -0.29 -23.19
C ALA A 1001 32.04 0.58 -23.95
N TYR A 1002 31.14 1.22 -23.21
CA TYR A 1002 30.10 2.09 -23.72
C TYR A 1002 30.27 3.47 -23.09
N LEU A 1003 30.35 4.51 -23.92
CA LEU A 1003 30.37 5.90 -23.50
C LEU A 1003 29.15 6.62 -24.07
N MET A 1004 28.50 7.42 -23.23
CA MET A 1004 27.42 8.31 -23.63
C MET A 1004 27.65 9.70 -23.02
N ALA A 1005 27.62 10.73 -23.87
CA ALA A 1005 27.85 12.11 -23.48
C ALA A 1005 26.83 13.06 -24.14
N ASP A 1006 26.27 13.97 -23.35
CA ASP A 1006 25.46 15.09 -23.84
C ASP A 1006 26.37 16.31 -23.99
N ILE A 1007 26.40 16.91 -25.19
CA ILE A 1007 27.20 18.10 -25.51
C ILE A 1007 26.31 19.23 -26.05
N SER A 1008 26.66 20.47 -25.72
CA SER A 1008 25.90 21.68 -26.08
C SER A 1008 26.62 22.58 -27.08
N ASN A 1009 25.83 23.44 -27.73
CA ASN A 1009 26.23 24.44 -28.73
C ASN A 1009 26.84 23.80 -29.99
N VAL A 1010 26.17 22.78 -30.54
CA VAL A 1010 26.61 22.06 -31.74
C VAL A 1010 25.66 22.22 -32.92
N ASP A 1011 26.22 22.40 -34.12
CA ASP A 1011 25.49 22.45 -35.38
C ASP A 1011 25.70 21.19 -36.26
N ASN A 1012 24.99 21.07 -37.37
CA ASN A 1012 25.07 19.91 -38.27
C ASN A 1012 26.49 19.69 -38.86
N THR A 1013 27.28 20.75 -39.03
CA THR A 1013 28.67 20.68 -39.50
C THR A 1013 29.60 20.16 -38.41
N THR A 1014 29.40 20.62 -37.18
CA THR A 1014 30.11 20.19 -35.96
C THR A 1014 29.82 18.73 -35.64
N ILE A 1015 28.55 18.32 -35.67
CA ILE A 1015 28.12 16.92 -35.47
C ILE A 1015 28.81 15.99 -36.47
N LYS A 1016 28.99 16.43 -37.72
CA LYS A 1016 29.70 15.67 -38.74
C LYS A 1016 31.21 15.56 -38.47
N ASP A 1017 31.89 16.65 -38.09
CA ASP A 1017 33.32 16.62 -37.72
C ASP A 1017 33.57 15.69 -36.52
N LEU A 1018 32.73 15.79 -35.48
CA LEU A 1018 32.81 14.92 -34.30
C LEU A 1018 32.60 13.44 -34.67
N TYR A 1019 31.64 13.14 -35.56
CA TYR A 1019 31.44 11.78 -36.07
C TYR A 1019 32.67 11.26 -36.83
N GLU A 1020 33.20 12.02 -37.79
CA GLU A 1020 34.38 11.61 -38.57
C GLU A 1020 35.65 11.47 -37.69
N ARG A 1021 35.84 12.35 -36.69
CA ARG A 1021 36.93 12.26 -35.69
C ARG A 1021 36.80 11.01 -34.81
N LEU A 1022 35.60 10.69 -34.31
CA LEU A 1022 35.37 9.50 -33.49
C LEU A 1022 35.48 8.19 -34.29
N GLU A 1023 34.96 8.15 -35.52
CA GLU A 1023 35.11 7.00 -36.42
C GLU A 1023 36.59 6.73 -36.79
N SER A 1024 37.45 7.76 -36.80
CA SER A 1024 38.89 7.61 -37.07
C SER A 1024 39.67 6.87 -35.96
N LEU A 1025 39.09 6.68 -34.77
CA LEU A 1025 39.76 6.05 -33.64
C LEU A 1025 39.87 4.54 -33.83
N SER A 1026 41.10 4.00 -33.81
CA SER A 1026 41.38 2.58 -33.99
C SER A 1026 40.80 1.63 -32.92
N SER A 1027 40.16 2.17 -31.87
CA SER A 1027 39.46 1.42 -30.82
C SER A 1027 37.93 1.38 -31.00
N ARG A 1028 37.40 2.07 -32.01
CA ARG A 1028 35.97 2.27 -32.27
C ARG A 1028 35.29 0.95 -32.68
N ILE A 1029 34.26 0.56 -31.95
CA ILE A 1029 33.33 -0.52 -32.35
C ILE A 1029 32.17 0.08 -33.15
N MET A 1030 31.49 1.10 -32.60
CA MET A 1030 30.38 1.80 -33.25
C MET A 1030 30.22 3.22 -32.67
N THR A 1031 30.05 4.22 -33.53
CA THR A 1031 29.64 5.59 -33.12
C THR A 1031 28.19 5.85 -33.53
N ARG A 1032 27.42 6.51 -32.67
CA ARG A 1032 26.10 7.08 -32.98
C ARG A 1032 26.05 8.49 -32.40
N ILE A 1033 25.42 9.43 -33.11
CA ILE A 1033 25.08 10.75 -32.56
C ILE A 1033 23.57 10.96 -32.74
N LEU A 1034 22.87 11.37 -31.69
CA LEU A 1034 21.42 11.60 -31.66
C LEU A 1034 21.17 13.07 -31.29
N TYR A 1035 20.37 13.81 -32.06
CA TYR A 1035 20.19 15.26 -31.86
C TYR A 1035 18.76 15.75 -32.09
#